data_AF-A0A357TEL6-F1
#
_entry.id   AF-A0A357TEL6-F1
#
_cell.length_a   1.000
_cell.length_b   1.000
_cell.length_c   1.000
_cell.angle_alpha   90.00
_cell.angle_beta   90.00
_cell.angle_gamma   90.00
#
_symmetry.space_group_name_H-M   'P 1'
#
loop_
_entity.id
_entity.type
_entity.pdbx_description
1 polymer ?
#
loop_
_entity_poly.entity_id
_entity_poly.type
_entity_poly.pdbx_seq_one_letter_code
_entity_poly.pdbx_strand_id
1 'polypeptide(L)'
;MHNTGDRTENLGGWYFSNGIDFTFAANTALKPGGYLVVAENPAKLCAEFRTPKQLVLGPYIGRLSNGEMLTLRNAAGEQVDRVNYDSGFPWPTAASGTGSSMELIHPSLDNDLGGSWRSAGMQIEPSEPVVLLAASRSGWSYREGTSEASSPRSAWRQLDFDEDASWKKGTTPIGSGDGDDKTEINMRNRFSSVYLRREFTVRSEVPSTLLLRVYVDDGAVVWLNGEEVSRVSVPSGVLRFNSLAKDHEAKWEEVLIQNAREIVKPGRNIIAIHGLNATRGSSDFSIDAELRTSPPGQSSGTPTPGSVNTVFSENAPPQTRQVKHEPQQPKANEPVRISVKVTDPEGVASVKLSYQSVAPGRYVRLTDGGYEQGWRELTMNDAGENGDATAEDSIYSATVPRAVQQHRTLVRYRVRVEDNAGNSVALPYGDDDQPNFAYFCYNGIPAWSGSNKINGKKETFPASVMRSLPTYHLIADGSDVNNSQYNSAHDAVRFKGTLVHDGRVYDHVAFRNRGEYSTYVSGKNKWRLYFNRARGLRARDNYGRLYQTRKKTINLNGCAAPWMPVNRGMAGMEEAIGFKLYSLAGGLAPHTDFIHFRVIDDTEEAPAGRGNAQYSGDLWGLYLHVEHTDSRFLAEHGLPDGNVYKIERNEGDRRNQGATQPSTPSDWNSFRDNYNRTQSLNWWRQNLHMPTYYTFRSINRIISNVDLRDGWNHVCYHNPDGHWYPVPWDLDMLIIPETHWQGAVNLEKSLLQYRTLKIEFKNRARELMDLLVGDASPTGGQIGQFIDEQSRFINPPGQSLTFVDVDQLMWNYHPRTASNHRGQFYVSPKSQNNIGGTWTRRLKSKDFEGMMQHMLDFMTDTDTGRWRIGDGDPKGYGFNYLEFEAKWTDIPDRPEISYAGPEGYPLNELQFKSTPFAPGLAKNNQEFTGIRWRLAEISNPKTPYFELGQPWKYEIQPVWEMQSDEFVEQVVIPQHVMRKGGTYRARVRMRNGTHSWSRWSAPVEFVAGEPDLARYRDSLAFSEIMYHPQSRPKVSDSDYEFLEIKNTGERALDLSGLFFSSGIRFIFSQGSTLAPGKLFVLARNKAALEANHPGLKVNGVYEGRLANQGETLTLAAGYGAPVLSLTYSDQAPWPTKADGEGYSLVADGVSETGYRASAAIGGTPGSDPAGEVPAIKLTIDRLSGDRVRLTFE
;
A
#
# COMPACT_ATOMS: atom_id res chain seq x y z
N MET A 1 20.13 -18.10 -13.58
CA MET A 1 20.64 -19.40 -13.10
C MET A 1 22.06 -19.61 -13.61
N HIS A 2 22.93 -20.21 -12.80
CA HIS A 2 24.33 -20.52 -13.14
C HIS A 2 24.66 -21.93 -12.64
N ASN A 3 25.31 -22.76 -13.46
CA ASN A 3 25.75 -24.08 -13.06
C ASN A 3 27.21 -24.03 -12.61
N THR A 4 27.44 -24.05 -11.29
CA THR A 4 28.78 -24.04 -10.67
C THR A 4 29.45 -25.43 -10.65
N GLY A 5 28.73 -26.48 -11.02
CA GLY A 5 29.24 -27.84 -11.07
C GLY A 5 30.10 -28.13 -12.30
N ASP A 6 30.71 -29.31 -12.29
CA ASP A 6 31.59 -29.82 -13.35
C ASP A 6 30.86 -30.65 -14.43
N ARG A 7 29.55 -30.87 -14.27
CA ARG A 7 28.71 -31.67 -15.18
C ARG A 7 27.55 -30.85 -15.76
N THR A 8 27.06 -31.28 -16.92
CA THR A 8 25.84 -30.71 -17.52
C THR A 8 24.62 -31.13 -16.71
N GLU A 9 23.81 -30.17 -16.25
CA GLU A 9 22.56 -30.43 -15.55
C GLU A 9 21.38 -30.48 -16.54
N ASN A 10 20.54 -31.51 -16.41
CA ASN A 10 19.31 -31.64 -17.20
C ASN A 10 18.14 -31.03 -16.42
N LEU A 11 17.65 -29.89 -16.91
CA LEU A 11 16.56 -29.13 -16.29
C LEU A 11 15.18 -29.57 -16.79
N GLY A 12 15.08 -30.57 -17.67
CA GLY A 12 13.81 -31.02 -18.22
C GLY A 12 12.79 -31.38 -17.13
N GLY A 13 11.63 -30.70 -17.14
CA GLY A 13 10.55 -30.89 -16.17
C GLY A 13 10.78 -30.21 -14.81
N TRP A 14 11.87 -29.46 -14.63
CA TRP A 14 12.04 -28.59 -13.46
C TRP A 14 11.03 -27.44 -13.53
N TYR A 15 10.68 -26.86 -12.39
CA TYR A 15 9.68 -25.80 -12.33
C TYR A 15 9.85 -24.90 -11.10
N PHE A 16 9.28 -23.70 -11.16
CA PHE A 16 9.16 -22.82 -10.00
C PHE A 16 7.86 -23.13 -9.25
N SER A 17 7.95 -23.41 -7.95
CA SER A 17 6.76 -23.66 -7.12
C SER A 17 6.27 -22.42 -6.37
N ASN A 18 7.04 -21.33 -6.39
CA ASN A 18 6.73 -20.06 -5.73
C ASN A 18 7.23 -18.87 -6.56
N GLY A 19 6.47 -17.78 -6.50
CA GLY A 19 6.72 -16.47 -7.10
C GLY A 19 6.37 -16.34 -8.58
N ILE A 20 7.01 -17.14 -9.45
CA ILE A 20 6.65 -17.22 -10.88
C ILE A 20 6.17 -18.61 -11.24
N ASP A 21 5.37 -18.72 -12.30
CA ASP A 21 5.00 -20.01 -12.91
C ASP A 21 5.77 -20.19 -14.23
N PHE A 22 6.68 -21.16 -14.21
CA PHE A 22 7.48 -21.56 -15.37
C PHE A 22 7.97 -23.00 -15.19
N THR A 23 7.82 -23.82 -16.24
CA THR A 23 8.32 -25.19 -16.30
C THR A 23 9.29 -25.34 -17.47
N PHE A 24 10.46 -25.91 -17.23
CA PHE A 24 11.50 -26.12 -18.23
C PHE A 24 11.15 -27.28 -19.17
N ALA A 25 11.29 -27.06 -20.48
CA ALA A 25 11.03 -28.08 -21.49
C ALA A 25 11.99 -29.28 -21.36
N ALA A 26 11.54 -30.48 -21.74
CA ALA A 26 12.23 -31.76 -21.52
C ALA A 26 13.70 -31.83 -21.99
N ASN A 27 14.08 -31.03 -22.99
CA ASN A 27 15.44 -31.02 -23.56
C ASN A 27 16.29 -29.83 -23.08
N THR A 28 15.90 -29.16 -22.00
CA THR A 28 16.66 -28.01 -21.47
C THR A 28 17.88 -28.51 -20.69
N ALA A 29 19.07 -28.13 -21.13
CA ALA A 29 20.33 -28.51 -20.50
C ALA A 29 21.16 -27.27 -20.15
N LEU A 30 21.83 -27.30 -18.99
CA LEU A 30 22.73 -26.24 -18.53
C LEU A 30 24.14 -26.81 -18.36
N LYS A 31 25.04 -26.44 -19.26
CA LYS A 31 26.45 -26.89 -19.27
C LYS A 31 27.21 -26.42 -18.01
N PRO A 32 28.33 -27.09 -17.64
CA PRO A 32 29.25 -26.61 -16.60
C PRO A 32 29.66 -25.15 -16.85
N GLY A 33 29.62 -24.31 -15.82
CA GLY A 33 29.88 -22.86 -15.91
C GLY A 33 28.87 -22.07 -16.76
N GLY A 34 27.79 -22.71 -17.21
CA GLY A 34 26.80 -22.12 -18.09
C GLY A 34 25.78 -21.25 -17.35
N TYR A 35 25.26 -20.24 -18.05
CA TYR A 35 24.19 -19.36 -17.57
C TYR A 35 22.89 -19.58 -18.34
N LEU A 36 21.77 -19.38 -17.64
CA LEU A 36 20.43 -19.42 -18.21
C LEU A 36 19.55 -18.35 -17.55
N VAL A 37 18.74 -17.67 -18.36
CA VAL A 37 17.84 -16.58 -17.95
C VAL A 37 16.40 -17.00 -18.24
N VAL A 38 15.48 -16.77 -17.30
CA VAL A 38 14.03 -16.93 -17.50
C VAL A 38 13.40 -15.55 -17.39
N ALA A 39 12.66 -15.11 -18.41
CA ALA A 39 12.19 -13.73 -18.53
C ALA A 39 10.67 -13.63 -18.73
N GLU A 40 10.05 -12.56 -18.21
CA GLU A 40 8.64 -12.23 -18.49
C GLU A 40 8.43 -11.90 -19.97
N ASN A 41 9.37 -11.17 -20.57
CA ASN A 41 9.38 -10.85 -22.00
C ASN A 41 10.76 -11.13 -22.60
N PRO A 42 11.00 -12.37 -23.09
CA PRO A 42 12.29 -12.77 -23.63
C PRO A 42 12.78 -11.88 -24.77
N ALA A 43 11.87 -11.46 -25.66
CA ALA A 43 12.21 -10.63 -26.82
C ALA A 43 12.71 -9.24 -26.40
N LYS A 44 12.02 -8.60 -25.44
CA LYS A 44 12.41 -7.29 -24.92
C LYS A 44 13.73 -7.38 -24.14
N LEU A 45 13.91 -8.41 -23.31
CA LEU A 45 15.16 -8.62 -22.57
C LEU A 45 16.36 -8.79 -23.51
N CYS A 46 16.23 -9.64 -24.54
CA CYS A 46 17.28 -9.81 -25.55
C CYS A 46 17.60 -8.52 -26.30
N ALA A 47 16.59 -7.70 -26.61
CA ALA A 47 16.78 -6.43 -27.32
C ALA A 47 17.49 -5.38 -26.44
N GLU A 48 17.09 -5.27 -25.17
CA GLU A 48 17.60 -4.27 -24.23
C GLU A 48 19.05 -4.58 -23.82
N PHE A 49 19.32 -5.80 -23.37
CA PHE A 49 20.63 -6.17 -22.79
C PHE A 49 21.54 -6.90 -23.78
N ARG A 50 21.10 -7.05 -25.04
CA ARG A 50 21.83 -7.78 -26.10
C ARG A 50 22.19 -9.22 -25.72
N THR A 51 21.40 -9.85 -24.83
CA THR A 51 21.61 -11.22 -24.38
C THR A 51 21.38 -12.21 -25.52
N PRO A 52 22.27 -13.21 -25.74
CA PRO A 52 22.07 -14.21 -26.77
C PRO A 52 20.76 -14.99 -26.56
N LYS A 53 19.93 -15.08 -27.62
CA LYS A 53 18.59 -15.69 -27.55
C LYS A 53 18.60 -17.13 -27.02
N GLN A 54 19.66 -17.89 -27.27
CA GLN A 54 19.81 -19.27 -26.79
C GLN A 54 19.96 -19.39 -25.27
N LEU A 55 20.25 -18.29 -24.56
CA LEU A 55 20.39 -18.25 -23.09
C LEU A 55 19.12 -17.76 -22.39
N VAL A 56 18.09 -17.33 -23.13
CA VAL A 56 16.89 -16.71 -22.58
C VAL A 56 15.66 -17.56 -22.88
N LEU A 57 14.98 -17.99 -21.82
CA LEU A 57 13.72 -18.73 -21.84
C LEU A 57 12.57 -17.85 -21.34
N GLY A 58 11.33 -18.31 -21.56
CA GLY A 58 10.09 -17.63 -21.15
C GLY A 58 9.04 -17.64 -22.26
N PRO A 59 7.94 -16.87 -22.12
CA PRO A 59 7.61 -16.05 -20.96
C PRO A 59 7.26 -16.90 -19.73
N TYR A 60 7.66 -16.47 -18.53
CA TYR A 60 7.02 -16.98 -17.30
C TYR A 60 5.67 -16.29 -17.07
N ILE A 61 4.79 -16.91 -16.29
CA ILE A 61 3.51 -16.33 -15.84
C ILE A 61 3.68 -15.78 -14.42
N GLY A 62 3.00 -14.67 -14.11
CA GLY A 62 3.14 -13.95 -12.83
C GLY A 62 4.10 -12.77 -12.95
N ARG A 63 4.60 -12.27 -11.82
CA ARG A 63 5.59 -11.18 -11.77
C ARG A 63 6.48 -11.32 -10.55
N LEU A 64 7.70 -10.84 -10.67
CA LEU A 64 8.55 -10.57 -9.51
C LEU A 64 8.05 -9.30 -8.82
N SER A 65 7.91 -9.36 -7.50
CA SER A 65 7.46 -8.32 -6.60
C SER A 65 8.65 -7.70 -5.86
N ASN A 66 8.39 -6.70 -5.03
CA ASN A 66 9.41 -6.03 -4.20
C ASN A 66 9.74 -6.83 -2.93
N GLY A 67 9.77 -8.16 -3.05
CA GLY A 67 10.12 -9.11 -2.00
C GLY A 67 9.17 -10.31 -1.96
N GLU A 68 9.71 -11.50 -2.20
CA GLU A 68 8.99 -12.77 -2.17
C GLU A 68 9.95 -13.97 -2.14
N MET A 69 9.36 -15.16 -2.05
CA MET A 69 10.06 -16.43 -2.12
C MET A 69 9.99 -17.03 -3.53
N LEU A 70 11.15 -17.33 -4.10
CA LEU A 70 11.31 -18.15 -5.29
C LEU A 70 11.87 -19.51 -4.90
N THR A 71 11.22 -20.58 -5.35
CA THR A 71 11.66 -21.95 -5.08
C THR A 71 11.74 -22.72 -6.38
N LEU A 72 12.93 -23.19 -6.75
CA LEU A 72 13.16 -24.04 -7.91
C LEU A 72 13.10 -25.50 -7.48
N ARG A 73 12.29 -26.29 -8.18
CA ARG A 73 12.15 -27.73 -7.96
C ARG A 73 12.55 -28.53 -9.18
N ASN A 74 13.16 -29.69 -8.95
CA ASN A 74 13.42 -30.64 -10.02
C ASN A 74 12.14 -31.37 -10.46
N ALA A 75 12.23 -32.20 -11.49
CA ALA A 75 11.10 -32.97 -12.01
C ALA A 75 10.51 -34.00 -11.01
N ALA A 76 11.23 -34.32 -9.94
CA ALA A 76 10.74 -35.17 -8.84
C ALA A 76 10.04 -34.37 -7.72
N GLY A 77 10.01 -33.04 -7.82
CA GLY A 77 9.42 -32.14 -6.83
C GLY A 77 10.37 -31.75 -5.69
N GLU A 78 11.63 -32.18 -5.73
CA GLU A 78 12.63 -31.84 -4.71
C GLU A 78 13.10 -30.40 -4.91
N GLN A 79 13.28 -29.66 -3.81
CA GLN A 79 13.84 -28.30 -3.87
C GLN A 79 15.32 -28.37 -4.26
N VAL A 80 15.68 -27.69 -5.34
CA VAL A 80 17.08 -27.57 -5.80
C VAL A 80 17.71 -26.29 -5.29
N ASP A 81 16.96 -25.18 -5.34
CA ASP A 81 17.44 -23.87 -4.92
C ASP A 81 16.25 -23.00 -4.46
N ARG A 82 16.53 -22.01 -3.62
CA ARG A 82 15.53 -21.08 -3.07
C ARG A 82 16.15 -19.73 -2.78
N VAL A 83 15.38 -18.66 -2.99
CA VAL A 83 15.72 -17.32 -2.51
C VAL A 83 14.47 -16.61 -1.99
N ASN A 84 14.54 -16.07 -0.77
CA ASN A 84 13.52 -15.20 -0.17
C ASN A 84 14.00 -13.75 -0.11
N TYR A 85 13.88 -13.04 -1.24
CA TYR A 85 14.41 -11.69 -1.38
C TYR A 85 13.45 -10.60 -0.88
N ASP A 86 13.94 -9.39 -0.61
CA ASP A 86 13.17 -8.18 -0.27
C ASP A 86 13.79 -6.97 -0.98
N SER A 87 13.15 -5.81 -1.03
CA SER A 87 13.63 -4.61 -1.74
C SER A 87 14.24 -3.54 -0.80
N GLY A 88 14.94 -3.98 0.24
CA GLY A 88 15.44 -3.13 1.34
C GLY A 88 16.54 -3.80 2.16
N PHE A 89 17.41 -3.00 2.79
CA PHE A 89 18.52 -3.51 3.61
C PHE A 89 18.08 -4.70 4.50
N PRO A 90 18.80 -5.84 4.49
CA PRO A 90 20.13 -6.04 3.89
C PRO A 90 20.11 -6.39 2.40
N TRP A 91 18.98 -6.30 1.71
CA TRP A 91 18.91 -6.51 0.28
C TRP A 91 19.24 -5.24 -0.51
N PRO A 92 19.80 -5.36 -1.72
CA PRO A 92 20.07 -4.22 -2.60
C PRO A 92 18.81 -3.41 -2.92
N THR A 93 18.93 -2.09 -2.86
CA THR A 93 17.78 -1.18 -2.92
C THR A 93 17.56 -0.55 -4.28
N ALA A 94 18.60 -0.49 -5.12
CA ALA A 94 18.47 0.03 -6.48
C ALA A 94 17.77 -0.96 -7.44
N ALA A 95 17.82 -2.26 -7.15
CA ALA A 95 17.00 -3.24 -7.85
C ALA A 95 15.47 -2.95 -7.77
N SER A 96 15.06 -2.13 -6.81
CA SER A 96 13.68 -1.63 -6.66
C SER A 96 13.36 -0.45 -7.59
N GLY A 97 13.67 -0.54 -8.87
CA GLY A 97 13.17 0.40 -9.89
C GLY A 97 14.11 1.52 -10.33
N THR A 98 15.44 1.42 -10.12
CA THR A 98 16.41 2.32 -10.79
C THR A 98 16.94 1.77 -12.12
N GLY A 99 16.59 0.53 -12.47
CA GLY A 99 17.09 -0.17 -13.65
C GLY A 99 18.19 -1.21 -13.38
N SER A 100 18.78 -1.23 -12.17
CA SER A 100 19.72 -2.29 -11.77
C SER A 100 18.99 -3.61 -11.44
N SER A 101 19.70 -4.74 -11.52
CA SER A 101 19.27 -6.04 -10.99
C SER A 101 19.92 -6.32 -9.65
N MET A 102 19.36 -7.27 -8.89
CA MET A 102 20.08 -7.90 -7.78
C MET A 102 21.04 -8.94 -8.33
N GLU A 103 22.31 -8.83 -7.99
CA GLU A 103 23.36 -9.75 -8.41
C GLU A 103 24.01 -10.39 -7.17
N LEU A 104 24.08 -11.72 -7.15
CA LEU A 104 24.80 -12.46 -6.12
C LEU A 104 26.32 -12.20 -6.31
N ILE A 105 27.02 -11.83 -5.24
CA ILE A 105 28.45 -11.46 -5.29
C ILE A 105 29.30 -12.66 -5.69
N HIS A 106 29.06 -13.83 -5.09
CA HIS A 106 29.81 -15.03 -5.42
C HIS A 106 28.88 -16.25 -5.41
N PRO A 107 28.95 -17.17 -6.39
CA PRO A 107 28.03 -18.31 -6.49
C PRO A 107 28.07 -19.30 -5.32
N SER A 108 29.10 -19.27 -4.48
CA SER A 108 29.20 -20.12 -3.28
C SER A 108 28.53 -19.51 -2.04
N LEU A 109 28.07 -18.26 -2.12
CA LEU A 109 27.40 -17.61 -1.00
C LEU A 109 25.97 -18.12 -0.87
N ASP A 110 25.45 -18.09 0.36
CA ASP A 110 24.06 -18.37 0.66
C ASP A 110 23.17 -17.28 0.04
N ASN A 111 22.46 -17.64 -1.02
CA ASN A 111 21.61 -16.74 -1.78
C ASN A 111 20.32 -16.36 -1.02
N ASP A 112 19.98 -17.00 0.10
CA ASP A 112 18.91 -16.58 1.00
C ASP A 112 19.34 -15.42 1.93
N LEU A 113 20.63 -15.05 1.96
CA LEU A 113 21.13 -13.92 2.74
C LEU A 113 21.25 -12.66 1.87
N GLY A 114 20.46 -11.62 2.17
CA GLY A 114 20.51 -10.35 1.42
C GLY A 114 21.90 -9.69 1.36
N GLY A 115 22.75 -9.89 2.38
CA GLY A 115 24.13 -9.41 2.39
C GLY A 115 25.04 -10.06 1.33
N SER A 116 24.62 -11.17 0.72
CA SER A 116 25.31 -11.84 -0.38
C SER A 116 25.01 -11.23 -1.74
N TRP A 117 24.08 -10.27 -1.81
CA TRP A 117 23.64 -9.62 -3.04
C TRP A 117 24.07 -8.15 -3.08
N ARG A 118 24.34 -7.62 -4.28
CA ARG A 118 24.56 -6.20 -4.55
C ARG A 118 23.78 -5.75 -5.78
N SER A 119 23.53 -4.45 -5.88
CA SER A 119 22.93 -3.89 -7.09
C SER A 119 23.93 -3.95 -8.24
N ALA A 120 23.48 -4.29 -9.44
CA ALA A 120 24.33 -4.33 -10.63
C ALA A 120 25.13 -3.02 -10.81
N GLY A 121 26.42 -3.16 -11.12
CA GLY A 121 27.44 -2.11 -11.27
C GLY A 121 27.79 -1.35 -10.00
N MET A 122 27.36 -1.81 -8.83
CA MET A 122 27.85 -1.30 -7.56
C MET A 122 29.31 -1.71 -7.37
N GLN A 123 30.21 -0.73 -7.34
CA GLN A 123 31.60 -0.97 -6.93
C GLN A 123 31.68 -1.02 -5.40
N ILE A 124 32.51 -1.93 -4.89
CA ILE A 124 32.54 -2.31 -3.46
C ILE A 124 33.16 -1.21 -2.58
N GLU A 125 33.86 -0.21 -3.14
CA GLU A 125 34.54 0.83 -2.36
C GLU A 125 34.05 2.27 -2.66
N PRO A 126 33.84 3.12 -1.63
CA PRO A 126 33.70 4.56 -1.79
C PRO A 126 35.06 5.19 -2.07
N SER A 127 35.38 5.48 -3.34
CA SER A 127 36.40 6.50 -3.62
C SER A 127 35.71 7.86 -3.77
N GLU A 128 36.20 8.89 -3.08
CA GLU A 128 35.89 10.29 -3.41
C GLU A 128 35.92 10.50 -4.93
N PRO A 129 34.92 11.18 -5.54
CA PRO A 129 34.87 11.38 -6.97
C PRO A 129 36.19 11.99 -7.47
N VAL A 130 36.94 11.24 -8.28
CA VAL A 130 38.12 11.75 -8.94
C VAL A 130 37.65 12.62 -10.08
N VAL A 131 37.74 13.95 -9.89
CA VAL A 131 37.41 14.93 -10.93
C VAL A 131 38.52 14.94 -11.99
N LEU A 132 38.21 14.41 -13.16
CA LEU A 132 39.10 14.39 -14.34
C LEU A 132 39.06 15.72 -15.09
N LEU A 133 37.90 16.39 -15.08
CA LEU A 133 37.69 17.72 -15.62
C LEU A 133 36.76 18.48 -14.69
N ALA A 134 37.24 19.57 -14.09
CA ALA A 134 36.44 20.39 -13.19
C ALA A 134 35.61 21.43 -13.94
N ALA A 135 34.41 21.71 -13.44
CA ALA A 135 33.58 22.83 -13.87
C ALA A 135 34.27 24.18 -13.63
N SER A 136 33.78 25.22 -14.31
CA SER A 136 34.24 26.60 -14.17
C SER A 136 35.74 26.81 -14.38
N ARG A 137 36.35 26.04 -15.29
CA ARG A 137 37.81 26.02 -15.50
C ARG A 137 38.26 26.80 -16.72
N SER A 138 39.36 27.53 -16.57
CA SER A 138 40.06 28.18 -17.69
C SER A 138 40.86 27.17 -18.52
N GLY A 139 41.00 27.40 -19.83
CA GLY A 139 41.75 26.53 -20.73
C GLY A 139 40.88 25.75 -21.73
N TRP A 140 39.61 26.12 -21.87
CA TRP A 140 38.79 25.68 -23.01
C TRP A 140 39.19 26.44 -24.26
N SER A 141 39.22 25.75 -25.39
CA SER A 141 39.16 26.38 -26.70
C SER A 141 37.70 26.46 -27.12
N TYR A 142 37.25 27.60 -27.64
CA TYR A 142 35.90 27.74 -28.18
C TYR A 142 35.89 28.48 -29.52
N ARG A 143 34.87 28.22 -30.33
CA ARG A 143 34.64 28.85 -31.62
C ARG A 143 33.16 29.15 -31.80
N GLU A 144 32.85 30.39 -32.13
CA GLU A 144 31.49 30.84 -32.50
C GLU A 144 31.02 30.11 -33.76
N GLY A 145 29.83 29.51 -33.72
CA GLY A 145 29.23 28.74 -34.80
C GLY A 145 28.73 29.60 -35.96
N THR A 146 29.63 30.35 -36.60
CA THR A 146 29.35 31.10 -37.85
C THR A 146 29.64 30.27 -39.11
N SER A 147 30.29 29.13 -38.93
CA SER A 147 30.64 28.12 -39.94
C SER A 147 30.94 26.79 -39.24
N GLU A 148 31.07 25.69 -40.00
CA GLU A 148 31.47 24.40 -39.45
C GLU A 148 32.88 24.46 -38.82
N ALA A 149 33.07 23.75 -37.70
CA ALA A 149 34.30 23.81 -36.90
C ALA A 149 35.54 23.21 -37.58
N SER A 150 35.37 22.35 -38.59
CA SER A 150 36.46 21.73 -39.36
C SER A 150 35.94 21.10 -40.66
N SER A 151 36.86 20.73 -41.55
CA SER A 151 36.60 19.91 -42.74
C SER A 151 37.62 18.77 -42.80
N PRO A 152 37.21 17.48 -42.67
CA PRO A 152 35.86 16.98 -42.45
C PRO A 152 35.28 17.40 -41.09
N ARG A 153 33.94 17.55 -41.00
CA ARG A 153 33.23 18.12 -39.83
C ARG A 153 33.45 17.39 -38.50
N SER A 154 33.94 16.16 -38.52
CA SER A 154 34.23 15.38 -37.31
C SER A 154 35.65 15.59 -36.78
N ALA A 155 36.54 16.23 -37.56
CA ALA A 155 37.96 16.32 -37.23
C ALA A 155 38.22 17.10 -35.93
N TRP A 156 37.50 18.19 -35.68
CA TRP A 156 37.65 19.03 -34.48
C TRP A 156 37.42 18.31 -33.14
N ARG A 157 36.80 17.12 -33.17
CA ARG A 157 36.51 16.30 -31.99
C ARG A 157 37.67 15.38 -31.60
N GLN A 158 38.68 15.28 -32.46
CA GLN A 158 39.85 14.42 -32.27
C GLN A 158 40.91 15.13 -31.42
N LEU A 159 41.74 14.34 -30.73
CA LEU A 159 42.78 14.85 -29.84
C LEU A 159 43.80 15.69 -30.61
N ASP A 160 44.28 15.17 -31.74
CA ASP A 160 45.33 15.79 -32.57
C ASP A 160 44.80 16.80 -33.60
N PHE A 161 43.64 17.42 -33.34
CA PHE A 161 43.12 18.47 -34.20
C PHE A 161 43.85 19.80 -33.96
N ASP A 162 44.39 20.35 -35.06
CA ASP A 162 45.04 21.66 -35.10
C ASP A 162 44.01 22.80 -35.12
N GLU A 163 44.06 23.65 -34.10
CA GLU A 163 43.22 24.84 -33.99
C GLU A 163 43.73 25.95 -34.91
N ASP A 164 42.87 26.42 -35.82
CA ASP A 164 43.14 27.64 -36.60
C ASP A 164 42.85 28.91 -35.79
N ALA A 165 43.08 30.08 -36.40
CA ALA A 165 42.89 31.38 -35.76
C ALA A 165 41.43 31.70 -35.37
N SER A 166 40.44 30.88 -35.77
CA SER A 166 39.04 31.06 -35.38
C SER A 166 38.71 30.50 -33.99
N TRP A 167 39.60 29.69 -33.40
CA TRP A 167 39.47 29.18 -32.04
C TRP A 167 40.07 30.16 -31.02
N LYS A 168 39.25 30.54 -30.04
CA LYS A 168 39.60 31.44 -28.94
C LYS A 168 39.77 30.64 -27.65
N LYS A 169 40.45 31.20 -26.64
CA LYS A 169 40.54 30.59 -25.31
C LYS A 169 39.51 31.20 -24.36
N GLY A 170 38.88 30.35 -23.55
CA GLY A 170 37.82 30.73 -22.61
C GLY A 170 37.89 29.96 -21.30
N THR A 171 37.14 30.48 -20.34
CA THR A 171 36.80 29.89 -19.05
C THR A 171 35.31 29.59 -19.08
N THR A 172 34.91 28.34 -18.83
CA THR A 172 33.49 28.01 -18.68
C THR A 172 32.96 28.55 -17.33
N PRO A 173 31.65 28.76 -17.14
CA PRO A 173 30.60 28.75 -18.17
C PRO A 173 30.88 29.78 -19.28
N ILE A 174 30.64 29.38 -20.53
CA ILE A 174 30.71 30.26 -21.71
C ILE A 174 29.28 30.55 -22.14
N GLY A 175 28.92 31.83 -22.27
CA GLY A 175 27.54 32.15 -22.58
C GLY A 175 27.24 33.62 -22.83
N SER A 176 25.96 33.98 -22.84
CA SER A 176 25.42 35.24 -23.34
C SER A 176 24.20 35.64 -22.53
N GLY A 177 24.02 36.94 -22.25
CA GLY A 177 22.71 37.52 -21.92
C GLY A 177 22.39 37.81 -20.44
N ASP A 178 22.92 37.03 -19.51
CA ASP A 178 22.61 37.06 -18.07
C ASP A 178 23.69 37.74 -17.20
N GLY A 179 24.92 37.83 -17.71
CA GLY A 179 26.05 38.49 -17.05
C GLY A 179 26.69 37.66 -15.92
N ASP A 180 26.40 36.37 -15.83
CA ASP A 180 26.99 35.47 -14.82
C ASP A 180 28.05 34.49 -15.39
N ASP A 181 28.13 34.37 -16.72
CA ASP A 181 29.13 33.59 -17.44
C ASP A 181 30.58 34.14 -17.29
N LYS A 182 31.56 33.23 -17.32
CA LYS A 182 32.98 33.59 -17.21
C LYS A 182 33.60 33.99 -18.55
N THR A 183 33.07 33.48 -19.65
CA THR A 183 33.41 33.95 -20.99
C THR A 183 32.15 34.38 -21.70
N GLU A 184 32.01 35.69 -21.89
CA GLU A 184 30.85 36.25 -22.57
C GLU A 184 31.02 36.18 -24.10
N ILE A 185 30.00 35.66 -24.78
CA ILE A 185 29.85 35.61 -26.23
C ILE A 185 28.56 36.32 -26.63
N ASN A 186 28.52 36.87 -27.84
CA ASN A 186 27.33 37.58 -28.34
C ASN A 186 26.63 36.71 -29.40
N MET A 187 25.72 35.84 -28.96
CA MET A 187 25.02 34.89 -29.83
C MET A 187 23.80 35.51 -30.52
N ARG A 188 23.07 36.39 -29.81
CA ARG A 188 21.75 36.89 -30.22
C ARG A 188 21.76 37.48 -31.63
N ASN A 189 20.94 36.92 -32.51
CA ASN A 189 20.80 37.25 -33.94
C ASN A 189 22.06 37.06 -34.80
N ARG A 190 23.16 36.53 -34.26
CA ARG A 190 24.43 36.35 -34.97
C ARG A 190 24.62 34.91 -35.41
N PHE A 191 24.63 33.98 -34.47
CA PHE A 191 24.80 32.53 -34.70
C PHE A 191 24.05 31.72 -33.65
N SER A 192 23.75 30.44 -33.91
CA SER A 192 22.91 29.61 -33.03
C SER A 192 23.67 28.52 -32.27
N SER A 193 24.99 28.43 -32.43
CA SER A 193 25.78 27.42 -31.74
C SER A 193 27.21 27.86 -31.42
N VAL A 194 27.86 27.17 -30.51
CA VAL A 194 29.27 27.33 -30.15
C VAL A 194 29.93 25.95 -30.07
N TYR A 195 31.16 25.85 -30.55
CA TYR A 195 31.99 24.66 -30.45
C TYR A 195 33.02 24.85 -29.35
N LEU A 196 33.18 23.89 -28.46
CA LEU A 196 34.14 23.92 -27.36
C LEU A 196 34.97 22.65 -27.37
N ARG A 197 36.26 22.74 -27.05
CA ARG A 197 37.11 21.57 -26.84
C ARG A 197 38.14 21.82 -25.76
N ARG A 198 38.54 20.75 -25.08
CA ARG A 198 39.54 20.82 -24.01
C ARG A 198 40.24 19.49 -23.80
N GLU A 199 41.56 19.55 -23.60
CA GLU A 199 42.34 18.40 -23.19
C GLU A 199 42.21 18.14 -21.68
N PHE A 200 42.18 16.87 -21.30
CA PHE A 200 42.29 16.39 -19.92
C PHE A 200 43.18 15.16 -19.86
N THR A 201 43.74 14.86 -18.69
CA THR A 201 44.67 13.73 -18.49
C THR A 201 44.08 12.72 -17.53
N VAL A 202 44.15 11.44 -17.89
CA VAL A 202 43.79 10.31 -17.02
C VAL A 202 45.06 9.60 -16.56
N ARG A 203 45.14 9.23 -15.27
CA ARG A 203 46.28 8.48 -14.70
C ARG A 203 46.33 7.04 -15.27
N SER A 204 47.30 6.23 -14.87
CA SER A 204 47.60 4.91 -15.46
C SER A 204 46.45 3.91 -15.47
N GLU A 205 45.40 4.09 -14.66
CA GLU A 205 44.18 3.28 -14.68
C GLU A 205 42.97 4.12 -15.12
N VAL A 206 42.26 3.68 -16.16
CA VAL A 206 41.01 4.31 -16.64
C VAL A 206 39.83 3.70 -15.88
N PRO A 207 38.99 4.52 -15.21
CA PRO A 207 37.76 4.03 -14.57
C PRO A 207 36.86 3.32 -15.59
N SER A 208 36.19 2.24 -15.18
CA SER A 208 35.20 1.57 -16.03
C SER A 208 34.05 2.50 -16.39
N THR A 209 33.67 3.38 -15.48
CA THR A 209 32.59 4.36 -15.65
C THR A 209 33.05 5.78 -15.33
N LEU A 210 32.44 6.78 -16.00
CA LEU A 210 32.61 8.20 -15.68
C LEU A 210 31.25 8.90 -15.65
N LEU A 211 31.07 9.85 -14.74
CA LEU A 211 29.92 10.74 -14.70
C LEU A 211 30.27 12.06 -15.39
N LEU A 212 29.60 12.33 -16.51
CA LEU A 212 29.63 13.61 -17.22
C LEU A 212 28.50 14.49 -16.70
N ARG A 213 28.81 15.70 -16.25
CA ARG A 213 27.83 16.72 -15.92
C ARG A 213 27.93 17.83 -16.96
N VAL A 214 26.81 18.25 -17.53
CA VAL A 214 26.74 19.32 -18.53
C VAL A 214 25.78 20.38 -18.02
N TYR A 215 26.27 21.58 -17.76
CA TYR A 215 25.43 22.75 -17.49
C TYR A 215 25.04 23.34 -18.83
N VAL A 216 23.76 23.39 -19.17
CA VAL A 216 23.35 23.82 -20.51
C VAL A 216 22.05 24.61 -20.54
N ASP A 217 22.09 25.66 -21.34
CA ASP A 217 20.97 26.45 -21.83
C ASP A 217 21.29 26.82 -23.30
N ASP A 218 20.67 26.26 -24.34
CA ASP A 218 19.52 25.34 -24.32
C ASP A 218 19.90 23.86 -24.51
N GLY A 219 20.84 23.54 -25.40
CA GLY A 219 21.16 22.14 -25.71
C GLY A 219 22.60 21.90 -26.12
N ALA A 220 23.05 20.65 -26.01
CA ALA A 220 24.42 20.27 -26.32
C ALA A 220 24.56 18.84 -26.83
N VAL A 221 25.63 18.62 -27.59
CA VAL A 221 26.17 17.27 -27.90
C VAL A 221 27.61 17.22 -27.43
N VAL A 222 27.98 16.13 -26.75
CA VAL A 222 29.31 15.94 -26.15
C VAL A 222 30.00 14.71 -26.72
N TRP A 223 31.29 14.86 -27.04
CA TRP A 223 32.18 13.79 -27.49
C TRP A 223 33.39 13.67 -26.58
N LEU A 224 33.87 12.44 -26.39
CA LEU A 224 35.18 12.14 -25.81
C LEU A 224 36.01 11.39 -26.84
N ASN A 225 37.21 11.88 -27.14
CA ASN A 225 38.10 11.30 -28.15
C ASN A 225 37.41 10.99 -29.50
N GLY A 226 36.45 11.83 -29.89
CA GLY A 226 35.68 11.68 -31.13
C GLY A 226 34.44 10.80 -31.05
N GLU A 227 34.23 10.03 -29.98
CA GLU A 227 33.04 9.21 -29.75
C GLU A 227 31.95 10.01 -29.03
N GLU A 228 30.71 9.92 -29.50
CA GLU A 228 29.58 10.68 -28.94
C GLU A 228 29.10 10.04 -27.64
N VAL A 229 29.14 10.79 -26.54
CA VAL A 229 28.82 10.27 -25.20
C VAL A 229 27.56 10.86 -24.58
N SER A 230 27.06 12.00 -25.10
CA SER A 230 25.84 12.63 -24.58
C SER A 230 25.16 13.54 -25.60
N ARG A 231 23.82 13.59 -25.50
CA ARG A 231 22.95 14.61 -26.12
C ARG A 231 21.98 15.15 -25.07
N VAL A 232 21.95 16.48 -24.93
CA VAL A 232 21.04 17.17 -24.02
C VAL A 232 20.21 18.15 -24.83
N SER A 233 18.88 18.03 -24.76
CA SER A 233 17.92 18.98 -25.35
C SER A 233 18.16 19.34 -26.82
N VAL A 234 18.60 18.38 -27.65
CA VAL A 234 18.81 18.59 -29.10
C VAL A 234 18.05 17.57 -29.95
N PRO A 235 17.74 17.89 -31.22
CA PRO A 235 17.18 16.91 -32.16
C PRO A 235 18.14 15.73 -32.45
N SER A 236 17.55 14.58 -32.82
CA SER A 236 18.30 13.44 -33.34
C SER A 236 18.94 13.75 -34.71
N GLY A 237 20.04 13.08 -35.02
CA GLY A 237 20.73 13.21 -36.31
C GLY A 237 21.92 14.18 -36.29
N VAL A 238 22.48 14.43 -37.48
CA VAL A 238 23.72 15.21 -37.63
C VAL A 238 23.40 16.71 -37.59
N LEU A 239 23.83 17.37 -36.53
CA LEU A 239 23.68 18.82 -36.35
C LEU A 239 24.73 19.61 -37.18
N ARG A 240 24.39 20.85 -37.52
CA ARG A 240 25.20 21.83 -38.27
C ARG A 240 25.47 23.04 -37.39
N PHE A 241 26.39 23.90 -37.80
CA PHE A 241 26.67 25.16 -37.09
C PHE A 241 25.45 26.06 -36.91
N ASN A 242 24.44 25.93 -37.77
CA ASN A 242 23.18 26.69 -37.74
C ASN A 242 21.97 25.85 -37.28
N SER A 243 22.18 24.67 -36.70
CA SER A 243 21.11 23.90 -36.07
C SER A 243 20.62 24.59 -34.79
N LEU A 244 19.45 24.14 -34.31
CA LEU A 244 18.80 24.65 -33.09
C LEU A 244 18.60 23.51 -32.09
N ALA A 245 18.66 23.86 -30.81
CA ALA A 245 18.25 23.00 -29.70
C ALA A 245 16.72 23.00 -29.51
N LYS A 246 16.24 22.25 -28.53
CA LYS A 246 14.91 22.39 -27.93
C LYS A 246 15.05 23.29 -26.69
N ASP A 247 14.05 24.12 -26.46
CA ASP A 247 13.94 25.05 -25.32
C ASP A 247 14.21 24.36 -23.98
N HIS A 248 15.20 24.87 -23.24
CA HIS A 248 15.64 24.26 -21.98
C HIS A 248 16.50 25.22 -21.14
N GLU A 249 15.95 25.62 -20.00
CA GLU A 249 16.61 26.51 -19.04
C GLU A 249 17.91 25.94 -18.44
N ALA A 250 18.82 26.85 -18.08
CA ALA A 250 20.12 26.56 -17.48
C ALA A 250 20.04 25.64 -16.24
N LYS A 251 20.49 24.39 -16.40
CA LYS A 251 20.67 23.44 -15.29
C LYS A 251 21.78 22.43 -15.59
N TRP A 252 22.28 21.79 -14.54
CA TRP A 252 23.18 20.64 -14.64
C TRP A 252 22.41 19.38 -15.02
N GLU A 253 22.83 18.76 -16.12
CA GLU A 253 22.38 17.46 -16.59
C GLU A 253 23.48 16.42 -16.38
N GLU A 254 23.16 15.26 -15.82
CA GLU A 254 24.13 14.22 -15.48
C GLU A 254 23.96 13.00 -16.38
N VAL A 255 25.05 12.54 -16.98
CA VAL A 255 25.11 11.39 -17.90
C VAL A 255 26.21 10.44 -17.46
N LEU A 256 25.84 9.19 -17.20
CA LEU A 256 26.80 8.14 -16.91
C LEU A 256 27.36 7.53 -18.20
N ILE A 257 28.68 7.46 -18.31
CA ILE A 257 29.44 6.84 -19.40
C ILE A 257 29.89 5.46 -18.92
N GLN A 258 29.27 4.39 -19.42
CA GLN A 258 29.44 3.04 -18.89
C GLN A 258 30.67 2.27 -19.43
N ASN A 259 31.15 2.61 -20.64
CA ASN A 259 32.31 1.98 -21.28
C ASN A 259 33.49 2.95 -21.36
N ALA A 260 33.77 3.69 -20.29
CA ALA A 260 34.77 4.75 -20.33
C ALA A 260 36.17 4.22 -20.70
N ARG A 261 36.47 2.94 -20.44
CA ARG A 261 37.72 2.25 -20.84
C ARG A 261 37.88 2.05 -22.35
N GLU A 262 36.78 2.00 -23.11
CA GLU A 262 36.81 1.87 -24.57
C GLU A 262 36.97 3.24 -25.25
N ILE A 263 36.52 4.30 -24.57
CA ILE A 263 36.44 5.67 -25.10
C ILE A 263 37.66 6.52 -24.68
N VAL A 264 38.09 6.39 -23.43
CA VAL A 264 39.15 7.19 -22.78
C VAL A 264 40.39 6.32 -22.58
N LYS A 265 41.57 6.89 -22.82
CA LYS A 265 42.86 6.18 -22.73
C LYS A 265 43.69 6.70 -21.54
N PRO A 266 44.59 5.90 -20.95
CA PRO A 266 45.60 6.44 -20.04
C PRO A 266 46.40 7.56 -20.74
N GLY A 267 46.65 8.67 -20.04
CA GLY A 267 47.33 9.85 -20.61
C GLY A 267 46.38 10.90 -21.17
N ARG A 268 46.74 11.53 -22.30
CA ARG A 268 46.02 12.68 -22.89
C ARG A 268 44.71 12.24 -23.57
N ASN A 269 43.65 12.98 -23.31
CA ASN A 269 42.31 12.80 -23.88
C ASN A 269 41.69 14.16 -24.21
N ILE A 270 40.68 14.19 -25.07
CA ILE A 270 39.94 15.41 -25.45
C ILE A 270 38.45 15.25 -25.16
N ILE A 271 37.84 16.29 -24.60
CA ILE A 271 36.39 16.51 -24.61
C ILE A 271 36.05 17.57 -25.66
N ALA A 272 34.97 17.36 -26.41
CA ALA A 272 34.46 18.28 -27.41
C ALA A 272 32.94 18.46 -27.24
N ILE A 273 32.45 19.68 -27.32
CA ILE A 273 31.04 20.05 -27.07
C ILE A 273 30.54 20.94 -28.21
N HIS A 274 29.37 20.61 -28.76
CA HIS A 274 28.63 21.49 -29.66
C HIS A 274 27.39 21.98 -28.91
N GLY A 275 27.45 23.19 -28.37
CA GLY A 275 26.34 23.84 -27.67
C GLY A 275 25.47 24.61 -28.65
N LEU A 276 24.14 24.51 -28.53
CA LEU A 276 23.16 25.10 -29.43
C LEU A 276 22.06 25.81 -28.65
N ASN A 277 21.58 26.90 -29.22
CA ASN A 277 20.46 27.67 -28.69
C ASN A 277 19.14 27.23 -29.35
N ALA A 278 18.01 27.33 -28.65
CA ALA A 278 16.68 26.96 -29.13
C ALA A 278 16.22 27.86 -30.28
N THR A 279 16.63 29.13 -30.28
CA THR A 279 16.38 30.04 -31.42
C THR A 279 17.60 30.93 -31.70
N ARG A 280 17.72 31.39 -32.95
CA ARG A 280 18.77 32.36 -33.32
C ARG A 280 18.60 33.73 -32.63
N GLY A 281 17.40 34.05 -32.15
CA GLY A 281 17.06 35.33 -31.53
C GLY A 281 17.04 35.31 -30.00
N SER A 282 17.42 34.18 -29.38
CA SER A 282 17.37 33.99 -27.94
C SER A 282 18.15 35.05 -27.18
N SER A 283 17.66 35.38 -25.99
CA SER A 283 18.26 36.34 -25.08
C SER A 283 19.54 35.83 -24.44
N ASP A 284 19.62 34.52 -24.25
CA ASP A 284 20.49 33.84 -23.32
C ASP A 284 21.02 32.50 -23.86
N PHE A 285 22.14 32.06 -23.31
CA PHE A 285 22.79 30.77 -23.58
C PHE A 285 23.90 30.56 -22.56
N SER A 286 24.06 29.34 -22.02
CA SER A 286 25.22 29.00 -21.17
C SER A 286 25.66 27.55 -21.40
N ILE A 287 26.97 27.30 -21.33
CA ILE A 287 27.53 25.94 -21.38
C ILE A 287 28.73 25.77 -20.43
N ASP A 288 28.68 24.71 -19.60
CA ASP A 288 29.81 24.22 -18.79
C ASP A 288 29.80 22.68 -18.76
N ALA A 289 30.94 22.07 -18.43
CA ALA A 289 31.03 20.63 -18.29
C ALA A 289 32.01 20.20 -17.19
N GLU A 290 31.66 19.14 -16.49
CA GLU A 290 32.48 18.44 -15.50
C GLU A 290 32.54 16.95 -15.86
N LEU A 291 33.71 16.33 -15.71
CA LEU A 291 33.89 14.88 -15.86
C LEU A 291 34.55 14.34 -14.59
N ARG A 292 33.91 13.38 -13.93
CA ARG A 292 34.40 12.79 -12.67
C ARG A 292 34.08 11.30 -12.59
N THR A 293 34.68 10.57 -11.66
CA THR A 293 34.17 9.23 -11.32
C THR A 293 32.81 9.35 -10.63
N SER A 294 31.97 8.31 -10.72
CA SER A 294 30.67 8.30 -10.05
C SER A 294 30.83 8.50 -8.54
N PRO A 295 29.94 9.24 -7.87
CA PRO A 295 29.86 9.25 -6.42
C PRO A 295 29.70 7.82 -5.88
N PRO A 296 30.27 7.50 -4.71
CA PRO A 296 29.95 6.26 -4.02
C PRO A 296 28.43 6.11 -3.87
N GLY A 297 27.89 4.95 -4.24
CA GLY A 297 26.48 4.64 -4.05
C GLY A 297 25.52 5.00 -5.20
N GLN A 298 25.99 5.57 -6.31
CA GLN A 298 25.17 5.67 -7.53
C GLN A 298 25.21 4.33 -8.30
N SER A 299 24.39 3.36 -7.89
CA SER A 299 24.16 2.12 -8.64
C SER A 299 23.24 2.40 -9.84
N SER A 300 23.84 2.45 -11.03
CA SER A 300 23.15 2.45 -12.33
C SER A 300 23.84 1.49 -13.31
N GLY A 301 24.45 0.43 -12.77
CA GLY A 301 25.04 -0.62 -13.59
C GLY A 301 23.98 -1.33 -14.40
N THR A 302 24.31 -1.57 -15.67
CA THR A 302 23.51 -2.40 -16.57
C THR A 302 23.54 -3.84 -16.05
N PRO A 303 22.38 -4.46 -15.78
CA PRO A 303 22.27 -5.89 -15.48
C PRO A 303 23.08 -6.76 -16.46
N THR A 304 23.63 -7.89 -15.99
CA THR A 304 24.36 -8.86 -16.84
C THR A 304 23.60 -10.18 -17.06
N PRO A 305 22.36 -10.19 -17.59
CA PRO A 305 21.64 -11.43 -17.82
C PRO A 305 22.42 -12.34 -18.79
N GLY A 306 22.70 -13.57 -18.33
CA GLY A 306 23.39 -14.59 -19.12
C GLY A 306 24.92 -14.50 -19.10
N SER A 307 25.52 -13.69 -18.23
CA SER A 307 26.97 -13.52 -18.07
C SER A 307 27.36 -13.47 -16.58
N VAL A 308 28.67 -13.37 -16.29
CA VAL A 308 29.18 -13.16 -14.93
C VAL A 308 28.64 -11.83 -14.37
N ASN A 309 28.22 -11.85 -13.11
CA ASN A 309 27.70 -10.67 -12.40
C ASN A 309 28.77 -9.58 -12.31
N THR A 310 28.37 -8.33 -12.48
CA THR A 310 29.28 -7.16 -12.39
C THR A 310 29.88 -6.97 -11.01
N VAL A 311 29.19 -7.44 -9.98
CA VAL A 311 29.60 -7.36 -8.57
C VAL A 311 30.42 -8.58 -8.13
N PHE A 312 30.83 -9.43 -9.07
CA PHE A 312 31.57 -10.65 -8.75
C PHE A 312 32.89 -10.34 -8.04
N SER A 313 33.12 -11.03 -6.91
CA SER A 313 34.38 -10.99 -6.18
C SER A 313 34.72 -12.38 -5.67
N GLU A 314 35.98 -12.81 -5.83
CA GLU A 314 36.46 -14.09 -5.30
C GLU A 314 36.42 -14.10 -3.76
N ASN A 315 36.77 -12.98 -3.15
CA ASN A 315 36.60 -12.75 -1.72
C ASN A 315 35.51 -11.70 -1.51
N ALA A 316 34.36 -12.11 -0.99
CA ALA A 316 33.24 -11.22 -0.74
C ALA A 316 33.45 -10.47 0.59
N PRO A 317 33.09 -9.19 0.69
CA PRO A 317 33.17 -8.50 1.97
C PRO A 317 32.25 -9.14 3.02
N PRO A 318 32.50 -8.88 4.32
CA PRO A 318 31.76 -9.47 5.43
C PRO A 318 30.25 -9.49 5.24
N GLN A 319 29.65 -10.66 5.51
CA GLN A 319 28.21 -10.85 5.47
C GLN A 319 27.57 -10.17 6.67
N THR A 320 26.96 -9.02 6.40
CA THR A 320 26.38 -8.14 7.42
C THR A 320 24.86 -8.09 7.33
N ARG A 321 24.19 -8.25 8.47
CA ARG A 321 22.72 -8.30 8.55
C ARG A 321 22.22 -7.98 9.96
N GLN A 322 20.90 -7.92 10.12
CA GLN A 322 20.24 -7.73 11.42
C GLN A 322 20.71 -6.48 12.19
N VAL A 323 21.02 -5.40 11.48
CA VAL A 323 21.35 -4.11 12.11
C VAL A 323 20.13 -3.59 12.86
N LYS A 324 20.26 -3.40 14.17
CA LYS A 324 19.20 -2.88 15.03
C LYS A 324 19.76 -2.00 16.15
N HIS A 325 18.89 -1.14 16.68
CA HIS A 325 19.14 -0.39 17.90
C HIS A 325 18.05 -0.69 18.92
N GLU A 326 18.40 -0.69 20.19
CA GLU A 326 17.47 -0.95 21.30
C GLU A 326 17.70 0.07 22.43
N PRO A 327 16.63 0.69 22.97
CA PRO A 327 15.22 0.55 22.57
C PRO A 327 14.91 1.23 21.22
N GLN A 328 13.80 0.86 20.56
CA GLN A 328 13.39 1.42 19.26
C GLN A 328 13.10 2.94 19.30
N GLN A 329 12.58 3.44 20.42
CA GLN A 329 12.38 4.86 20.66
C GLN A 329 12.92 5.21 22.05
N PRO A 330 14.21 5.57 22.16
CA PRO A 330 14.83 5.89 23.44
C PRO A 330 14.31 7.20 24.02
N LYS A 331 14.29 7.30 25.35
CA LYS A 331 14.08 8.54 26.09
C LYS A 331 15.42 9.24 26.34
N ALA A 332 15.35 10.48 26.83
CA ALA A 332 16.55 11.22 27.21
C ALA A 332 17.34 10.48 28.30
N ASN A 333 18.67 10.41 28.15
CA ASN A 333 19.63 9.71 29.02
C ASN A 333 19.46 8.17 29.11
N GLU A 334 18.59 7.58 28.28
CA GLU A 334 18.45 6.14 28.15
C GLU A 334 19.57 5.57 27.25
N PRO A 335 20.32 4.54 27.70
CA PRO A 335 21.38 3.96 26.89
C PRO A 335 20.80 3.30 25.64
N VAL A 336 21.46 3.48 24.50
CA VAL A 336 21.06 2.84 23.23
C VAL A 336 22.15 1.89 22.81
N ARG A 337 21.81 0.60 22.76
CA ARG A 337 22.67 -0.43 22.20
C ARG A 337 22.40 -0.53 20.70
N ILE A 338 23.45 -0.49 19.90
CA ILE A 338 23.41 -0.80 18.47
C ILE A 338 24.13 -2.12 18.27
N SER A 339 23.53 -3.01 17.49
CA SER A 339 24.05 -4.35 17.22
C SER A 339 23.94 -4.69 15.73
N VAL A 340 24.88 -5.49 15.24
CA VAL A 340 24.93 -5.99 13.87
C VAL A 340 25.45 -7.43 13.88
N LYS A 341 24.83 -8.31 13.09
CA LYS A 341 25.34 -9.66 12.88
C LYS A 341 26.34 -9.66 11.73
N VAL A 342 27.57 -10.11 12.00
CA VAL A 342 28.68 -10.12 11.05
C VAL A 342 29.30 -11.51 11.00
N THR A 343 29.42 -12.07 9.79
CA THR A 343 30.08 -13.35 9.57
C THR A 343 30.96 -13.26 8.34
N ASP A 344 32.15 -13.85 8.39
CA ASP A 344 33.12 -13.80 7.30
C ASP A 344 34.05 -15.04 7.37
N PRO A 345 34.28 -15.78 6.27
CA PRO A 345 35.15 -16.97 6.28
C PRO A 345 36.61 -16.66 6.62
N GLU A 346 37.10 -15.48 6.26
CA GLU A 346 38.45 -14.99 6.54
C GLU A 346 38.55 -14.40 7.96
N GLY A 347 37.43 -14.29 8.66
CA GLY A 347 37.30 -13.74 10.00
C GLY A 347 37.15 -12.22 10.01
N VAL A 348 36.49 -11.70 11.04
CA VAL A 348 36.18 -10.27 11.18
C VAL A 348 37.34 -9.55 11.87
N ALA A 349 37.98 -8.61 11.19
CA ALA A 349 39.08 -7.82 11.74
C ALA A 349 38.58 -6.64 12.58
N SER A 350 37.56 -5.92 12.09
CA SER A 350 36.99 -4.80 12.84
C SER A 350 35.52 -4.50 12.49
N VAL A 351 34.79 -4.04 13.51
CA VAL A 351 33.44 -3.49 13.36
C VAL A 351 33.40 -2.12 14.04
N LYS A 352 33.15 -1.06 13.27
CA LYS A 352 33.12 0.33 13.75
C LYS A 352 31.73 0.92 13.55
N LEU A 353 31.21 1.53 14.61
CA LEU A 353 29.97 2.29 14.62
C LEU A 353 30.31 3.78 14.56
N SER A 354 29.83 4.49 13.55
CA SER A 354 29.92 5.96 13.47
C SER A 354 28.54 6.56 13.74
N TYR A 355 28.42 7.55 14.62
CA TYR A 355 27.15 8.21 14.92
C TYR A 355 27.22 9.74 14.88
N GLN A 356 26.10 10.38 14.53
CA GLN A 356 25.92 11.84 14.47
C GLN A 356 24.63 12.22 15.20
N SER A 357 24.69 13.22 16.09
CA SER A 357 23.52 13.77 16.79
C SER A 357 23.02 15.04 16.12
N VAL A 358 21.72 15.11 15.84
CA VAL A 358 21.04 16.24 15.22
C VAL A 358 20.04 16.82 16.23
N ALA A 359 20.36 18.02 16.72
CA ALA A 359 19.55 18.75 17.70
C ALA A 359 18.24 19.29 17.06
N PRO A 360 17.19 19.53 17.86
CA PRO A 360 15.93 20.12 17.34
C PRO A 360 16.19 21.48 16.68
N GLY A 361 15.52 21.72 15.54
CA GLY A 361 15.70 22.94 14.73
C GLY A 361 17.04 23.04 13.98
N ARG A 362 17.86 21.98 14.01
CA ARG A 362 19.18 21.94 13.35
C ARG A 362 19.27 20.78 12.35
N TYR A 363 18.18 20.49 11.65
CA TYR A 363 18.17 19.45 10.64
C TYR A 363 19.27 19.69 9.61
N VAL A 364 20.01 18.64 9.28
CA VAL A 364 21.10 18.68 8.29
C VAL A 364 20.67 17.86 7.08
N ARG A 365 20.56 18.51 5.92
CA ARG A 365 20.18 17.87 4.66
C ARG A 365 21.32 16.97 4.19
N LEU A 366 20.98 15.95 3.39
CA LEU A 366 21.97 15.08 2.76
C LEU A 366 23.01 15.86 1.92
N THR A 367 22.59 16.96 1.29
CA THR A 367 23.45 17.81 0.44
C THR A 367 24.24 18.85 1.22
N ASP A 368 23.98 19.03 2.52
CA ASP A 368 24.68 20.01 3.33
C ASP A 368 26.05 19.45 3.71
N GLY A 369 27.12 20.24 3.60
CA GLY A 369 28.47 19.81 4.00
C GLY A 369 28.57 19.36 5.47
N GLY A 370 27.66 19.83 6.33
CA GLY A 370 27.55 19.38 7.72
C GLY A 370 27.13 17.91 7.86
N TYR A 371 26.55 17.28 6.83
CA TYR A 371 26.12 15.88 6.91
C TYR A 371 27.31 14.93 7.05
N GLU A 372 28.43 15.20 6.37
CA GLU A 372 29.66 14.40 6.47
C GLU A 372 30.57 14.85 7.63
N GLN A 373 30.16 15.84 8.42
CA GLN A 373 30.93 16.35 9.55
C GLN A 373 30.35 15.88 10.89
N GLY A 374 31.20 15.81 11.92
CA GLY A 374 30.77 15.58 13.30
C GLY A 374 30.35 14.13 13.62
N TRP A 375 30.66 13.16 12.76
CA TRP A 375 30.55 11.74 13.06
C TRP A 375 31.57 11.34 14.15
N ARG A 376 31.11 10.58 15.14
CA ARG A 376 31.94 10.04 16.23
C ARG A 376 31.97 8.53 16.12
N GLU A 377 33.14 7.93 16.34
CA GLU A 377 33.32 6.48 16.19
C GLU A 377 33.34 5.75 17.54
N LEU A 378 32.78 4.54 17.54
CA LEU A 378 32.85 3.55 18.61
C LEU A 378 33.27 2.21 18.00
N THR A 379 34.10 1.47 18.71
CA THR A 379 34.39 0.07 18.35
C THR A 379 33.25 -0.82 18.84
N MET A 380 32.77 -1.72 17.99
CA MET A 380 31.81 -2.76 18.36
C MET A 380 32.56 -4.05 18.68
N ASN A 381 32.08 -4.83 19.65
CA ASN A 381 32.72 -6.07 20.08
C ASN A 381 31.70 -7.21 20.22
N ASP A 382 32.19 -8.45 20.23
CA ASP A 382 31.45 -9.72 20.38
C ASP A 382 32.04 -10.52 21.55
N ALA A 383 32.27 -9.83 22.68
CA ALA A 383 32.98 -10.36 23.84
C ALA A 383 32.08 -10.58 25.07
N GLY A 384 30.76 -10.37 24.95
CA GLY A 384 29.84 -10.41 26.09
C GLY A 384 30.05 -9.26 27.10
N GLU A 385 30.71 -8.19 26.68
CA GLU A 385 31.09 -7.06 27.53
C GLU A 385 30.77 -5.70 26.87
N ASN A 386 30.79 -4.61 27.64
CA ASN A 386 30.69 -3.23 27.14
C ASN A 386 29.46 -2.95 26.24
N GLY A 387 28.34 -3.61 26.55
CA GLY A 387 27.09 -3.48 25.82
C GLY A 387 26.83 -4.60 24.83
N ASP A 388 27.77 -5.53 24.64
CA ASP A 388 27.50 -6.80 24.00
C ASP A 388 26.88 -7.81 24.97
N ALA A 389 25.96 -8.65 24.48
CA ALA A 389 25.11 -9.50 25.32
C ALA A 389 25.64 -10.91 25.49
N THR A 390 26.34 -11.46 24.49
CA THR A 390 26.81 -12.85 24.48
C THR A 390 28.07 -12.91 23.66
N ALA A 391 29.16 -13.40 24.26
CA ALA A 391 30.44 -13.53 23.57
C ALA A 391 30.38 -14.57 22.46
N GLU A 392 31.09 -14.31 21.37
CA GLU A 392 31.32 -15.21 20.23
C GLU A 392 30.04 -15.68 19.52
N ASP A 393 28.96 -14.90 19.53
CA ASP A 393 27.70 -15.22 18.86
C ASP A 393 27.56 -14.58 17.45
N SER A 394 28.64 -13.92 16.99
CA SER A 394 28.74 -13.15 15.75
C SER A 394 27.90 -11.87 15.73
N ILE A 395 27.39 -11.42 16.88
CA ILE A 395 26.66 -10.15 17.02
C ILE A 395 27.58 -9.13 17.67
N TYR A 396 28.06 -8.20 16.86
CA TYR A 396 28.89 -7.11 17.33
C TYR A 396 28.00 -5.99 17.86
N SER A 397 28.30 -5.50 19.06
CA SER A 397 27.49 -4.48 19.73
C SER A 397 28.33 -3.32 20.28
N ALA A 398 27.72 -2.13 20.34
CA ALA A 398 28.25 -0.98 21.06
C ALA A 398 27.10 -0.17 21.69
N THR A 399 27.38 0.46 22.84
CA THR A 399 26.43 1.38 23.49
C THR A 399 26.79 2.82 23.18
N VAL A 400 25.86 3.56 22.55
CA VAL A 400 26.01 5.01 22.34
C VAL A 400 25.94 5.72 23.70
N PRO A 401 26.85 6.67 24.03
CA PRO A 401 26.88 7.33 25.33
C PRO A 401 25.55 8.00 25.71
N ARG A 402 25.10 7.80 26.95
CA ARG A 402 23.84 8.34 27.51
C ARG A 402 23.63 9.83 27.24
N ALA A 403 24.71 10.62 27.30
CA ALA A 403 24.68 12.07 27.08
C ALA A 403 24.28 12.47 25.66
N VAL A 404 24.38 11.57 24.67
CA VAL A 404 23.94 11.80 23.29
C VAL A 404 22.42 11.74 23.17
N GLN A 405 21.76 10.91 23.99
CA GLN A 405 20.31 10.77 23.97
C GLN A 405 19.67 11.95 24.69
N GLN A 406 19.48 13.05 23.97
CA GLN A 406 18.75 14.22 24.44
C GLN A 406 17.33 14.22 23.91
N HIS A 407 16.42 14.90 24.62
CA HIS A 407 15.04 15.02 24.18
C HIS A 407 14.94 15.72 22.81
N ARG A 408 14.06 15.21 21.91
CA ARG A 408 13.86 15.70 20.53
C ARG A 408 15.11 15.64 19.65
N THR A 409 16.01 14.69 19.92
CA THR A 409 17.26 14.54 19.16
C THR A 409 17.17 13.37 18.20
N LEU A 410 17.44 13.62 16.92
CA LEU A 410 17.65 12.57 15.92
C LEU A 410 19.10 12.11 16.01
N VAL A 411 19.32 10.80 16.12
CA VAL A 411 20.67 10.22 16.10
C VAL A 411 20.79 9.34 14.86
N ARG A 412 21.72 9.69 13.99
CA ARG A 412 22.08 8.93 12.79
C ARG A 412 23.27 8.03 13.10
N TYR A 413 23.32 6.86 12.48
CA TYR A 413 24.48 5.97 12.61
C TYR A 413 24.75 5.17 11.34
N ARG A 414 26.02 4.82 11.16
CA ARG A 414 26.57 3.98 10.08
C ARG A 414 27.46 2.92 10.71
N VAL A 415 27.63 1.79 10.04
CA VAL A 415 28.56 0.74 10.49
C VAL A 415 29.55 0.44 9.38
N ARG A 416 30.85 0.39 9.70
CA ARG A 416 31.89 -0.11 8.79
C ARG A 416 32.43 -1.42 9.34
N VAL A 417 32.53 -2.42 8.47
CA VAL A 417 33.02 -3.75 8.80
C VAL A 417 34.19 -4.09 7.88
N GLU A 418 35.21 -4.73 8.42
CA GLU A 418 36.42 -5.14 7.71
C GLU A 418 36.81 -6.57 8.10
N ASP A 419 37.17 -7.41 7.14
CA ASP A 419 37.72 -8.75 7.35
C ASP A 419 39.25 -8.74 7.55
N ASN A 420 39.85 -9.90 7.86
CA ASN A 420 41.30 -10.04 8.00
C ASN A 420 42.08 -9.97 6.66
N ALA A 421 41.38 -10.04 5.52
CA ALA A 421 41.95 -9.89 4.19
C ALA A 421 41.94 -8.43 3.69
N GLY A 422 41.33 -7.51 4.44
CA GLY A 422 41.22 -6.10 4.14
C GLY A 422 40.01 -5.71 3.30
N ASN A 423 39.06 -6.62 3.00
CA ASN A 423 37.81 -6.24 2.35
C ASN A 423 36.88 -5.58 3.36
N SER A 424 36.18 -4.54 2.92
CA SER A 424 35.34 -3.76 3.80
C SER A 424 33.95 -3.50 3.24
N VAL A 425 33.00 -3.20 4.13
CA VAL A 425 31.66 -2.76 3.74
C VAL A 425 31.10 -1.73 4.72
N ALA A 426 30.41 -0.73 4.18
CA ALA A 426 29.68 0.28 4.95
C ALA A 426 28.16 0.02 4.90
N LEU A 427 27.49 0.23 6.04
CA LEU A 427 26.06 0.00 6.23
C LEU A 427 25.36 1.32 6.64
N PRO A 428 24.19 1.63 6.06
CA PRO A 428 23.53 0.93 4.94
C PRO A 428 24.41 0.90 3.69
N TYR A 429 24.16 -0.06 2.80
CA TYR A 429 24.90 -0.15 1.53
C TYR A 429 24.70 1.12 0.71
N GLY A 430 25.72 1.50 -0.07
CA GLY A 430 25.73 2.75 -0.81
C GLY A 430 24.57 2.95 -1.79
N ASP A 431 23.90 1.90 -2.23
CA ASP A 431 22.73 1.97 -3.12
C ASP A 431 21.41 2.33 -2.40
N ASP A 432 21.43 2.46 -1.06
CA ASP A 432 20.29 2.90 -0.26
C ASP A 432 20.16 4.43 -0.30
N ASP A 433 18.99 4.91 -0.75
CA ASP A 433 18.64 6.34 -0.74
C ASP A 433 18.72 6.96 0.67
N GLN A 434 18.73 6.13 1.73
CA GLN A 434 19.00 6.51 3.11
C GLN A 434 20.41 6.05 3.54
N PRO A 435 21.46 6.87 3.35
CA PRO A 435 22.87 6.50 3.61
C PRO A 435 23.25 6.42 5.10
N ASN A 436 22.27 6.27 5.98
CA ASN A 436 22.45 6.06 7.41
C ASN A 436 21.23 5.34 7.99
N PHE A 437 21.43 4.59 9.07
CA PHE A 437 20.33 4.25 9.98
C PHE A 437 20.09 5.44 10.92
N ALA A 438 18.97 5.43 11.63
CA ALA A 438 18.67 6.46 12.61
C ALA A 438 17.66 6.00 13.66
N TYR A 439 17.67 6.69 14.80
CA TYR A 439 16.66 6.60 15.86
C TYR A 439 16.35 7.99 16.41
N PHE A 440 15.16 8.15 17.01
CA PHE A 440 14.69 9.43 17.54
C PHE A 440 14.51 9.36 19.04
N CYS A 441 15.27 10.19 19.77
CA CYS A 441 15.22 10.29 21.22
C CYS A 441 14.05 11.18 21.64
N TYR A 442 13.05 10.62 22.31
CA TYR A 442 11.83 11.35 22.63
C TYR A 442 11.20 10.95 23.95
N ASN A 443 10.81 11.95 24.76
CA ASN A 443 10.22 11.73 26.09
C ASN A 443 8.69 11.56 26.04
N GLY A 444 8.12 11.58 24.83
CA GLY A 444 6.69 11.59 24.58
C GLY A 444 6.14 13.01 24.47
N ILE A 445 4.94 13.09 23.89
CA ILE A 445 4.23 14.34 23.59
C ILE A 445 3.83 15.02 24.91
N PRO A 446 4.20 16.28 25.15
CA PRO A 446 3.81 17.00 26.36
C PRO A 446 2.33 17.40 26.32
N ALA A 447 1.81 17.89 27.44
CA ALA A 447 0.57 18.66 27.45
C ALA A 447 0.76 19.96 26.64
N TRP A 448 -0.32 20.49 26.08
CA TRP A 448 -0.30 21.74 25.31
C TRP A 448 -1.37 22.70 25.84
N SER A 449 -1.06 24.00 25.85
CA SER A 449 -2.01 25.03 26.30
C SER A 449 -2.19 26.10 25.24
N GLY A 450 -3.43 26.44 24.94
CA GLY A 450 -3.79 27.45 23.95
C GLY A 450 -5.11 28.13 24.28
N SER A 451 -5.46 29.17 23.53
CA SER A 451 -6.72 29.90 23.65
C SER A 451 -7.35 30.17 22.30
N ASN A 452 -8.68 30.22 22.25
CA ASN A 452 -9.43 30.42 21.00
C ASN A 452 -9.49 31.89 20.55
N LYS A 453 -8.64 32.76 21.12
CA LYS A 453 -8.43 34.15 20.75
C LYS A 453 -7.03 34.56 21.19
N ILE A 454 -6.36 35.42 20.43
CA ILE A 454 -5.11 36.04 20.86
C ILE A 454 -5.29 36.66 22.26
N ASN A 455 -4.41 36.30 23.20
CA ASN A 455 -4.47 36.70 24.62
C ASN A 455 -5.76 36.33 25.38
N GLY A 456 -6.56 35.38 24.87
CA GLY A 456 -7.74 34.86 25.55
C GLY A 456 -7.42 33.88 26.69
N LYS A 457 -8.46 33.42 27.39
CA LYS A 457 -8.36 32.37 28.43
C LYS A 457 -7.76 31.10 27.81
N LYS A 458 -6.68 30.59 28.43
CA LYS A 458 -6.02 29.36 28.00
C LYS A 458 -6.69 28.13 28.60
N GLU A 459 -6.86 27.11 27.78
CA GLU A 459 -7.20 25.75 28.18
C GLU A 459 -5.93 24.87 28.07
N THR A 460 -5.84 23.83 28.89
CA THR A 460 -4.69 22.90 28.88
C THR A 460 -5.15 21.51 28.51
N PHE A 461 -4.62 21.02 27.40
CA PHE A 461 -4.87 19.69 26.87
C PHE A 461 -3.87 18.71 27.48
N PRO A 462 -4.32 17.68 28.20
CA PRO A 462 -3.42 16.72 28.80
C PRO A 462 -2.71 15.90 27.72
N ALA A 463 -1.54 15.36 28.06
CA ALA A 463 -0.78 14.51 27.15
C ALA A 463 -1.58 13.29 26.63
N SER A 464 -2.59 12.81 27.38
CA SER A 464 -3.50 11.75 26.91
C SER A 464 -4.32 12.16 25.69
N VAL A 465 -4.80 13.40 25.64
CA VAL A 465 -5.50 13.95 24.46
C VAL A 465 -4.50 14.17 23.32
N MET A 466 -3.33 14.75 23.62
CA MET A 466 -2.31 14.99 22.58
C MET A 466 -1.73 13.70 21.97
N ARG A 467 -1.96 12.55 22.59
CA ARG A 467 -1.52 11.21 22.14
C ARG A 467 -2.67 10.33 21.63
N SER A 468 -3.90 10.85 21.54
CA SER A 468 -5.07 10.05 21.15
C SER A 468 -5.09 9.67 19.67
N LEU A 469 -4.27 10.32 18.83
CA LEU A 469 -4.15 10.07 17.39
C LEU A 469 -2.75 9.57 17.02
N PRO A 470 -2.64 8.76 15.94
CA PRO A 470 -1.35 8.42 15.34
C PRO A 470 -0.52 9.68 15.08
N THR A 471 0.68 9.75 15.64
CA THR A 471 1.53 10.94 15.58
C THR A 471 2.63 10.81 14.53
N TYR A 472 2.80 11.87 13.75
CA TYR A 472 3.76 12.00 12.67
C TYR A 472 4.64 13.22 12.97
N HIS A 473 5.92 12.99 13.28
CA HIS A 473 6.89 14.06 13.49
C HIS A 473 7.73 14.26 12.23
N LEU A 474 7.63 15.41 11.58
CA LEU A 474 8.55 15.83 10.53
C LEU A 474 9.67 16.68 11.15
N ILE A 475 10.90 16.19 11.14
CA ILE A 475 12.08 16.98 11.50
C ILE A 475 12.63 17.57 10.21
N ALA A 476 12.73 18.90 10.13
CA ALA A 476 13.14 19.59 8.92
C ALA A 476 13.80 20.94 9.25
N ASP A 477 14.46 21.53 8.26
CA ASP A 477 15.00 22.88 8.40
C ASP A 477 13.85 23.91 8.33
N GLY A 478 13.85 24.90 9.23
CA GLY A 478 12.78 25.89 9.32
C GLY A 478 12.64 26.77 8.08
N SER A 479 13.73 27.03 7.34
CA SER A 479 13.63 27.78 6.07
C SER A 479 12.96 26.94 4.99
N ASP A 480 13.23 25.63 4.93
CA ASP A 480 12.59 24.69 4.01
C ASP A 480 11.10 24.53 4.32
N VAL A 481 10.74 24.41 5.60
CA VAL A 481 9.34 24.37 6.03
C VAL A 481 8.61 25.64 5.60
N ASN A 482 9.20 26.82 5.84
CA ASN A 482 8.59 28.09 5.44
C ASN A 482 8.50 28.25 3.91
N ASN A 483 9.56 27.92 3.17
CA ASN A 483 9.57 28.00 1.72
C ASN A 483 8.56 27.02 1.11
N SER A 484 8.54 25.78 1.58
CA SER A 484 7.53 24.81 1.15
C SER A 484 6.12 25.31 1.43
N GLN A 485 5.84 25.73 2.67
CA GLN A 485 4.46 25.91 3.11
C GLN A 485 3.92 27.30 2.88
N TYR A 486 4.73 28.32 2.57
CA TYR A 486 4.29 29.71 2.53
C TYR A 486 4.97 30.58 1.46
N ASN A 487 5.71 29.96 0.53
CA ASN A 487 6.36 30.66 -0.58
C ASN A 487 6.06 29.97 -1.92
N SER A 488 5.18 30.56 -2.72
CA SER A 488 4.72 29.99 -3.99
C SER A 488 5.82 29.78 -5.03
N ALA A 489 6.97 30.47 -4.91
CA ALA A 489 8.14 30.21 -5.76
C ALA A 489 8.70 28.79 -5.60
N HIS A 490 8.28 28.05 -4.56
CA HIS A 490 8.78 26.72 -4.24
C HIS A 490 7.71 25.61 -4.29
N ASP A 491 6.53 25.85 -4.86
CA ASP A 491 5.42 24.87 -4.88
C ASP A 491 5.78 23.51 -5.55
N ALA A 492 6.71 23.54 -6.52
CA ALA A 492 7.21 22.35 -7.19
C ALA A 492 8.48 21.76 -6.52
N VAL A 493 9.11 22.48 -5.59
CA VAL A 493 10.38 22.10 -4.98
C VAL A 493 10.15 21.02 -3.92
N ARG A 494 10.98 19.98 -3.96
CA ARG A 494 10.99 18.90 -2.97
C ARG A 494 12.10 19.16 -1.95
N PHE A 495 11.72 19.52 -0.74
CA PHE A 495 12.64 19.72 0.38
C PHE A 495 12.90 18.40 1.12
N LYS A 496 14.00 18.33 1.87
CA LYS A 496 14.41 17.14 2.62
C LYS A 496 14.07 17.26 4.10
N GLY A 497 13.66 16.15 4.70
CA GLY A 497 13.38 16.04 6.13
C GLY A 497 13.46 14.59 6.61
N THR A 498 13.20 14.40 7.90
CA THR A 498 13.04 13.07 8.53
C THR A 498 11.62 12.93 9.04
N LEU A 499 10.91 11.89 8.66
CA LEU A 499 9.64 11.55 9.30
C LEU A 499 9.86 10.50 10.39
N VAL A 500 9.24 10.70 11.55
CA VAL A 500 9.19 9.70 12.64
C VAL A 500 7.74 9.33 12.91
N HIS A 501 7.45 8.03 12.86
CA HIS A 501 6.14 7.45 13.16
C HIS A 501 6.30 6.07 13.81
N ASP A 502 5.59 5.79 14.91
CA ASP A 502 5.66 4.52 15.65
C ASP A 502 7.11 4.11 16.03
N GLY A 503 7.90 5.09 16.47
CA GLY A 503 9.32 4.90 16.80
C GLY A 503 10.21 4.55 15.61
N ARG A 504 9.69 4.54 14.38
CA ARG A 504 10.48 4.31 13.16
C ARG A 504 10.90 5.63 12.55
N VAL A 505 12.16 5.70 12.13
CA VAL A 505 12.74 6.86 11.46
C VAL A 505 12.84 6.59 9.96
N TYR A 506 12.26 7.49 9.17
CA TYR A 506 12.38 7.56 7.72
C TYR A 506 13.17 8.83 7.41
N ASP A 507 14.48 8.70 7.23
CA ASP A 507 15.38 9.83 7.06
C ASP A 507 15.55 10.20 5.59
N HIS A 508 15.85 11.47 5.34
CA HIS A 508 16.01 12.06 4.01
C HIS A 508 14.81 11.86 3.08
N VAL A 509 13.60 11.74 3.65
CA VAL A 509 12.35 11.77 2.90
C VAL A 509 12.16 13.15 2.28
N ALA A 510 11.43 13.21 1.18
CA ALA A 510 11.10 14.48 0.56
C ALA A 510 9.71 14.96 1.00
N PHE A 511 9.54 16.27 1.15
CA PHE A 511 8.23 16.88 1.35
C PHE A 511 8.05 18.11 0.46
N ARG A 512 6.79 18.46 0.21
CA ARG A 512 6.40 19.74 -0.37
C ARG A 512 4.98 20.10 0.02
N ASN A 513 4.60 21.33 -0.25
CA ASN A 513 3.20 21.75 -0.26
C ASN A 513 2.47 21.12 -1.45
N ARG A 514 1.15 20.96 -1.33
CA ARG A 514 0.31 20.41 -2.39
C ARG A 514 -1.00 21.17 -2.53
N GLY A 515 -1.61 21.01 -3.70
CA GLY A 515 -2.78 21.79 -4.10
C GLY A 515 -2.40 22.73 -5.22
N GLU A 516 -3.40 23.36 -5.82
CA GLU A 516 -3.22 24.41 -6.82
C GLU A 516 -3.88 25.67 -6.27
N TYR A 517 -5.11 25.97 -6.68
CA TYR A 517 -5.82 27.18 -6.29
C TYR A 517 -6.21 27.23 -4.82
N SER A 518 -6.43 26.08 -4.16
CA SER A 518 -6.76 26.03 -2.73
C SER A 518 -5.57 26.38 -1.82
N THR A 519 -4.37 26.39 -2.39
CA THR A 519 -3.12 26.59 -1.66
C THR A 519 -3.08 28.02 -1.10
N TYR A 520 -2.68 28.17 0.16
CA TYR A 520 -2.59 29.45 0.87
C TYR A 520 -3.92 30.13 1.23
N VAL A 521 -5.06 29.64 0.73
CA VAL A 521 -6.38 30.30 0.92
C VAL A 521 -6.81 30.34 2.40
N SER A 522 -6.58 29.25 3.16
CA SER A 522 -6.96 29.17 4.58
C SER A 522 -5.82 29.60 5.52
N GLY A 523 -4.56 29.49 5.08
CA GLY A 523 -3.35 29.63 5.90
C GLY A 523 -2.84 28.34 6.55
N LYS A 524 -3.65 27.27 6.58
CA LYS A 524 -3.25 25.92 7.00
C LYS A 524 -3.14 25.04 5.76
N ASN A 525 -1.91 24.83 5.29
CA ASN A 525 -1.64 24.25 3.98
C ASN A 525 -1.56 22.72 3.99
N LYS A 526 -1.73 22.12 2.81
CA LYS A 526 -1.75 20.67 2.60
C LYS A 526 -0.31 20.20 2.38
N TRP A 527 0.04 19.00 2.85
CA TRP A 527 1.39 18.44 2.68
C TRP A 527 1.38 17.23 1.74
N ARG A 528 2.47 17.04 1.02
CA ARG A 528 2.78 15.77 0.36
C ARG A 528 4.18 15.33 0.77
N LEU A 529 4.30 14.11 1.26
CA LEU A 529 5.57 13.50 1.62
C LEU A 529 5.85 12.30 0.71
N TYR A 530 7.10 12.12 0.33
CA TYR A 530 7.60 11.05 -0.52
C TYR A 530 8.69 10.29 0.21
N PHE A 531 8.51 8.97 0.29
CA PHE A 531 9.41 8.06 0.98
C PHE A 531 10.37 7.39 0.01
N ASN A 532 11.56 7.06 0.51
CA ASN A 532 12.62 6.40 -0.24
C ASN A 532 12.17 5.04 -0.79
N ARG A 533 12.73 4.60 -1.93
CA ARG A 533 12.25 3.42 -2.68
C ARG A 533 12.25 2.13 -1.87
N ALA A 534 13.20 1.96 -0.96
CA ALA A 534 13.28 0.80 -0.08
C ALA A 534 12.49 0.95 1.24
N ARG A 535 12.18 2.19 1.66
CA ARG A 535 11.69 2.50 3.02
C ARG A 535 10.35 3.21 2.99
N GLY A 536 9.28 2.47 2.65
CA GLY A 536 7.92 3.02 2.63
C GLY A 536 7.31 3.10 4.03
N LEU A 537 6.45 4.08 4.26
CA LEU A 537 5.76 4.28 5.54
C LEU A 537 4.85 3.11 5.88
N ARG A 538 4.99 2.60 7.10
CA ARG A 538 4.02 1.70 7.72
C ARG A 538 2.92 2.52 8.39
N ALA A 539 1.90 2.90 7.61
CA ALA A 539 0.76 3.67 8.10
C ALA A 539 -0.27 2.76 8.79
N ARG A 540 -1.08 3.36 9.66
CA ARG A 540 -2.20 2.72 10.33
C ARG A 540 -3.52 3.38 9.98
N ASP A 541 -4.59 2.60 10.04
CA ASP A 541 -5.94 3.13 10.04
C ASP A 541 -6.32 3.77 11.38
N ASN A 542 -7.49 4.42 11.44
CA ASN A 542 -8.05 5.00 12.66
C ASN A 542 -8.26 4.01 13.82
N TYR A 543 -8.27 2.69 13.58
CA TYR A 543 -8.38 1.65 14.62
C TYR A 543 -7.00 1.15 15.08
N GLY A 544 -5.91 1.72 14.56
CA GLY A 544 -4.55 1.33 14.88
C GLY A 544 -4.06 0.07 14.15
N ARG A 545 -4.78 -0.41 13.13
CA ARG A 545 -4.37 -1.57 12.33
C ARG A 545 -3.41 -1.12 11.23
N LEU A 546 -2.39 -1.93 10.94
CA LEU A 546 -1.48 -1.63 9.83
C LEU A 546 -2.18 -1.85 8.48
N TYR A 547 -1.96 -0.93 7.55
CA TYR A 547 -2.26 -1.18 6.14
C TYR A 547 -1.38 -2.29 5.58
N GLN A 548 -1.89 -3.04 4.61
CA GLN A 548 -1.16 -4.15 3.98
C GLN A 548 0.06 -3.63 3.20
N THR A 549 -0.09 -2.46 2.57
CA THR A 549 0.94 -1.85 1.73
C THR A 549 1.73 -0.76 2.45
N ARG A 550 3.05 -0.75 2.25
CA ARG A 550 3.91 0.37 2.70
C ARG A 550 3.72 1.57 1.77
N LYS A 551 3.34 2.74 2.29
CA LYS A 551 3.05 3.93 1.48
C LYS A 551 4.34 4.62 1.01
N LYS A 552 4.42 4.96 -0.27
CA LYS A 552 5.55 5.74 -0.85
C LYS A 552 5.26 7.22 -0.98
N THR A 553 3.99 7.57 -1.06
CA THR A 553 3.51 8.94 -1.07
C THR A 553 2.35 9.01 -0.11
N ILE A 554 2.34 10.01 0.76
CA ILE A 554 1.16 10.34 1.58
C ILE A 554 0.73 11.78 1.27
N ASN A 555 -0.57 12.01 1.33
CA ASN A 555 -1.17 13.34 1.20
C ASN A 555 -1.80 13.69 2.54
N LEU A 556 -1.46 14.85 3.09
CA LEU A 556 -2.05 15.35 4.33
C LEU A 556 -2.90 16.57 4.02
N ASN A 557 -4.20 16.48 4.22
CA ASN A 557 -5.13 17.60 4.06
C ASN A 557 -5.23 18.36 5.38
N GLY A 558 -5.28 19.69 5.28
CA GLY A 558 -5.24 20.57 6.46
C GLY A 558 -6.52 20.60 7.29
N CYS A 559 -7.58 19.87 6.95
CA CYS A 559 -8.89 19.97 7.60
C CYS A 559 -9.40 21.42 7.68
N ALA A 560 -9.18 22.17 6.59
CA ALA A 560 -9.23 23.63 6.60
C ALA A 560 -10.41 24.27 5.88
N ALA A 561 -11.16 23.48 5.09
CA ALA A 561 -12.25 23.95 4.23
C ALA A 561 -11.90 25.25 3.46
N PRO A 562 -10.82 25.26 2.66
CA PRO A 562 -10.24 26.50 2.10
C PRO A 562 -11.21 27.31 1.23
N TRP A 563 -12.11 26.64 0.52
CA TRP A 563 -13.14 27.31 -0.30
C TRP A 563 -14.45 27.55 0.43
N MET A 564 -14.63 26.92 1.59
CA MET A 564 -15.89 26.89 2.33
C MET A 564 -15.69 27.32 3.79
N PRO A 565 -15.38 28.61 4.06
CA PRO A 565 -15.26 29.12 5.44
C PRO A 565 -16.50 28.86 6.31
N VAL A 566 -17.68 28.69 5.69
CA VAL A 566 -18.93 28.32 6.37
C VAL A 566 -18.89 26.91 7.01
N ASN A 567 -18.05 26.01 6.49
CA ASN A 567 -17.80 24.67 7.03
C ASN A 567 -16.61 24.64 7.99
N ARG A 568 -15.98 25.79 8.28
CA ARG A 568 -14.82 25.86 9.18
C ARG A 568 -15.22 25.41 10.59
N GLY A 569 -14.55 24.37 11.07
CA GLY A 569 -14.86 23.69 12.33
C GLY A 569 -15.39 22.26 12.16
N MET A 570 -15.64 21.79 10.93
CA MET A 570 -15.92 20.36 10.68
C MET A 570 -14.70 19.44 10.87
N ALA A 571 -13.49 20.01 11.07
CA ALA A 571 -12.27 19.28 11.39
C ALA A 571 -11.88 18.20 10.35
N GLY A 572 -12.28 18.37 9.08
CA GLY A 572 -11.99 17.43 7.98
C GLY A 572 -12.94 16.23 7.93
N MET A 573 -13.98 16.19 8.77
CA MET A 573 -15.01 15.16 8.76
C MET A 573 -15.73 15.11 7.41
N GLU A 574 -15.96 16.25 6.78
CA GLU A 574 -16.60 16.35 5.48
C GLU A 574 -15.84 15.54 4.42
N GLU A 575 -14.51 15.72 4.33
CA GLU A 575 -13.68 15.00 3.37
C GLU A 575 -13.56 13.51 3.75
N ALA A 576 -13.34 13.22 5.03
CA ALA A 576 -13.17 11.86 5.53
C ALA A 576 -14.42 11.00 5.29
N ILE A 577 -15.60 11.52 5.67
CA ILE A 577 -16.90 10.88 5.41
C ILE A 577 -17.14 10.79 3.91
N GLY A 578 -16.81 11.85 3.16
CA GLY A 578 -16.92 11.85 1.70
C GLY A 578 -16.27 10.60 1.09
N PHE A 579 -14.97 10.40 1.33
CA PHE A 579 -14.24 9.22 0.84
C PHE A 579 -14.80 7.90 1.38
N LYS A 580 -15.01 7.80 2.69
CA LYS A 580 -15.43 6.54 3.32
C LYS A 580 -16.85 6.13 2.94
N LEU A 581 -17.75 7.06 2.64
CA LEU A 581 -19.09 6.76 2.15
C LEU A 581 -19.08 6.11 0.76
N TYR A 582 -18.20 6.54 -0.14
CA TYR A 582 -18.05 5.87 -1.43
C TYR A 582 -17.70 4.39 -1.23
N SER A 583 -16.69 4.09 -0.40
CA SER A 583 -16.28 2.70 -0.13
C SER A 583 -17.36 1.91 0.62
N LEU A 584 -18.00 2.50 1.63
CA LEU A 584 -19.09 1.87 2.40
C LEU A 584 -20.25 1.46 1.48
N ALA A 585 -20.55 2.27 0.48
CA ALA A 585 -21.57 2.01 -0.52
C ALA A 585 -21.05 1.16 -1.72
N GLY A 586 -19.94 0.45 -1.61
CA GLY A 586 -19.45 -0.41 -2.70
C GLY A 586 -18.93 0.34 -3.93
N GLY A 587 -18.54 1.60 -3.75
CA GLY A 587 -17.69 2.35 -4.68
C GLY A 587 -16.20 2.13 -4.39
N LEU A 588 -15.34 2.77 -5.17
CA LEU A 588 -13.89 2.72 -5.00
C LEU A 588 -13.39 4.12 -4.59
N ALA A 589 -12.69 4.23 -3.46
CA ALA A 589 -12.19 5.52 -2.95
C ALA A 589 -10.93 5.35 -2.07
N PRO A 590 -10.04 6.36 -2.03
CA PRO A 590 -8.91 6.40 -1.11
C PRO A 590 -9.30 6.16 0.34
N HIS A 591 -8.49 5.38 1.08
CA HIS A 591 -8.59 5.37 2.53
C HIS A 591 -8.22 6.74 3.15
N THR A 592 -8.85 7.06 4.28
CA THR A 592 -8.59 8.31 5.01
C THR A 592 -8.53 8.13 6.52
N ASP A 593 -7.53 8.74 7.15
CA ASP A 593 -7.26 8.60 8.59
C ASP A 593 -6.84 9.92 9.23
N PHE A 594 -7.26 10.15 10.47
CA PHE A 594 -6.88 11.34 11.23
C PHE A 594 -5.52 11.13 11.89
N ILE A 595 -4.65 12.13 11.75
CA ILE A 595 -3.31 12.11 12.35
C ILE A 595 -3.06 13.36 13.17
N HIS A 596 -2.20 13.22 14.18
CA HIS A 596 -1.55 14.33 14.84
C HIS A 596 -0.25 14.64 14.10
N PHE A 597 -0.23 15.75 13.34
CA PHE A 597 0.96 16.18 12.63
C PHE A 597 1.77 17.18 13.46
N ARG A 598 3.08 16.98 13.49
CA ARG A 598 4.04 17.82 14.20
C ARG A 598 5.26 18.08 13.34
N VAL A 599 5.81 19.29 13.42
CA VAL A 599 7.02 19.68 12.68
C VAL A 599 8.06 20.21 13.66
N ILE A 600 9.20 19.55 13.74
CA ILE A 600 10.34 19.94 14.57
C ILE A 600 11.31 20.72 13.69
N ASP A 601 11.11 22.03 13.62
CA ASP A 601 11.91 22.97 12.83
C ASP A 601 12.57 24.09 13.66
N ASP A 602 12.33 24.12 14.97
CA ASP A 602 12.94 25.02 15.94
C ASP A 602 13.30 24.29 17.25
N THR A 603 14.03 24.98 18.13
CA THR A 603 14.56 24.53 19.40
C THR A 603 13.48 24.33 20.48
N GLU A 604 12.38 25.08 20.46
CA GLU A 604 11.31 25.00 21.47
C GLU A 604 10.17 24.03 21.04
N GLU A 605 9.74 23.12 21.91
CA GLU A 605 8.68 22.12 21.60
C GLU A 605 7.26 22.68 21.75
N ALA A 606 6.99 23.32 22.88
CA ALA A 606 5.70 23.90 23.25
C ALA A 606 5.95 25.17 24.07
N PRO A 607 6.33 26.28 23.41
CA PRO A 607 6.69 27.53 24.07
C PRO A 607 5.59 28.02 25.04
N ALA A 608 6.00 28.49 26.22
CA ALA A 608 5.09 29.05 27.23
C ALA A 608 5.47 30.49 27.60
N GLY A 609 4.54 31.23 28.23
CA GLY A 609 4.83 32.53 28.85
C GLY A 609 4.83 33.78 27.94
N ARG A 610 4.67 33.64 26.62
CA ARG A 610 4.47 34.78 25.69
C ARG A 610 3.02 34.82 25.18
N GLY A 611 2.51 36.01 24.82
CA GLY A 611 1.09 36.22 24.45
C GLY A 611 0.55 35.35 23.31
N ASN A 612 1.43 34.87 22.41
CA ASN A 612 1.10 34.07 21.22
C ASN A 612 1.93 32.78 21.11
N ALA A 613 2.50 32.30 22.21
CA ALA A 613 3.41 31.15 22.24
C ALA A 613 2.78 29.84 21.69
N GLN A 614 1.45 29.72 21.72
CA GLN A 614 0.71 28.55 21.25
C GLN A 614 0.86 28.29 19.74
N TYR A 615 1.15 29.34 18.96
CA TYR A 615 1.30 29.29 17.50
C TYR A 615 2.75 29.02 17.06
N SER A 616 3.59 28.65 18.00
CA SER A 616 5.01 28.37 17.81
C SER A 616 5.33 27.00 18.42
N GLY A 617 6.43 26.39 18.00
CA GLY A 617 6.81 25.03 18.39
C GLY A 617 6.23 23.95 17.50
N ASP A 618 6.21 22.72 18.00
CA ASP A 618 6.07 21.54 17.15
C ASP A 618 4.63 21.26 16.68
N LEU A 619 3.62 21.79 17.36
CA LEU A 619 2.23 21.43 17.11
C LEU A 619 1.75 22.06 15.80
N TRP A 620 1.48 21.23 14.80
CA TRP A 620 0.71 21.64 13.60
C TRP A 620 -0.75 21.21 13.68
N GLY A 621 -1.08 20.23 14.52
CA GLY A 621 -2.44 19.86 14.88
C GLY A 621 -3.03 18.74 14.02
N LEU A 622 -4.34 18.79 13.83
CA LEU A 622 -5.10 17.74 13.16
C LEU A 622 -4.89 17.79 11.65
N TYR A 623 -4.54 16.66 11.04
CA TYR A 623 -4.51 16.51 9.58
C TYR A 623 -5.24 15.24 9.17
N LEU A 624 -5.78 15.23 7.95
CA LEU A 624 -6.36 14.04 7.33
C LEU A 624 -5.36 13.44 6.36
N HIS A 625 -4.85 12.24 6.65
CA HIS A 625 -4.12 11.43 5.70
C HIS A 625 -5.09 10.91 4.63
N VAL A 626 -4.81 11.19 3.35
CA VAL A 626 -5.55 10.67 2.20
C VAL A 626 -4.62 9.81 1.36
N GLU A 627 -5.03 8.56 1.18
CA GLU A 627 -4.29 7.56 0.41
C GLU A 627 -3.97 8.05 -1.01
N HIS A 628 -2.75 7.78 -1.46
CA HIS A 628 -2.32 8.11 -2.81
C HIS A 628 -2.75 6.99 -3.78
N THR A 629 -3.44 7.34 -4.87
CA THR A 629 -4.00 6.37 -5.82
C THR A 629 -2.95 5.90 -6.84
N ASP A 630 -1.93 5.16 -6.39
CA ASP A 630 -0.94 4.47 -7.24
C ASP A 630 -1.19 2.94 -7.25
N SER A 631 -0.22 2.12 -7.68
CA SER A 631 -0.34 0.66 -7.60
C SER A 631 -0.57 0.12 -6.19
N ARG A 632 -0.15 0.84 -5.14
CA ARG A 632 -0.34 0.40 -3.74
C ARG A 632 -1.77 0.59 -3.30
N PHE A 633 -2.44 1.62 -3.81
CA PHE A 633 -3.90 1.75 -3.67
C PHE A 633 -4.60 0.55 -4.31
N LEU A 634 -4.22 0.14 -5.52
CA LEU A 634 -4.84 -1.05 -6.13
C LEU A 634 -4.60 -2.31 -5.27
N ALA A 635 -3.36 -2.54 -4.83
CA ALA A 635 -3.02 -3.68 -4.00
C ALA A 635 -3.71 -3.67 -2.62
N GLU A 636 -3.81 -2.51 -1.95
CA GLU A 636 -4.50 -2.36 -0.66
C GLU A 636 -5.99 -2.70 -0.77
N HIS A 637 -6.61 -2.40 -1.90
CA HIS A 637 -8.02 -2.67 -2.19
C HIS A 637 -8.25 -4.03 -2.86
N GLY A 638 -7.22 -4.87 -2.98
CA GLY A 638 -7.33 -6.21 -3.59
C GLY A 638 -7.63 -6.19 -5.10
N LEU A 639 -7.32 -5.08 -5.79
CA LEU A 639 -7.57 -4.90 -7.21
C LEU A 639 -6.38 -5.35 -8.06
N PRO A 640 -6.62 -5.89 -9.28
CA PRO A 640 -5.56 -6.17 -10.23
C PRO A 640 -4.78 -4.90 -10.62
N ASP A 641 -3.49 -5.05 -10.91
CA ASP A 641 -2.65 -3.92 -11.32
C ASP A 641 -3.09 -3.40 -12.69
N GLY A 642 -3.34 -2.09 -12.79
CA GLY A 642 -3.86 -1.44 -13.99
C GLY A 642 -3.56 0.06 -14.03
N ASN A 643 -3.91 0.72 -15.12
CA ASN A 643 -3.65 2.14 -15.33
C ASN A 643 -4.52 2.97 -14.39
N VAL A 644 -3.91 3.94 -13.70
CA VAL A 644 -4.63 4.90 -12.84
C VAL A 644 -4.29 6.31 -13.29
N TYR A 645 -5.31 7.12 -13.55
CA TYR A 645 -5.18 8.49 -14.03
C TYR A 645 -5.85 9.46 -13.06
N LYS A 646 -5.14 10.51 -12.63
CA LYS A 646 -5.77 11.70 -12.05
C LYS A 646 -6.18 12.61 -13.19
N ILE A 647 -7.44 13.01 -13.22
CA ILE A 647 -7.99 13.80 -14.30
C ILE A 647 -7.97 15.28 -13.94
N GLU A 648 -7.25 16.06 -14.75
CA GLU A 648 -7.15 17.51 -14.66
C GLU A 648 -7.09 18.10 -16.07
N ARG A 649 -7.87 19.15 -16.38
CA ARG A 649 -7.90 19.78 -17.72
C ARG A 649 -8.18 18.79 -18.87
N ASN A 650 -8.91 17.70 -18.61
CA ASN A 650 -9.09 16.54 -19.49
C ASN A 650 -7.84 15.67 -19.75
N GLU A 651 -6.71 16.04 -19.17
CA GLU A 651 -5.48 15.26 -19.21
C GLU A 651 -5.53 14.15 -18.15
N GLY A 652 -4.93 13.01 -18.46
CA GLY A 652 -4.76 11.91 -17.52
C GLY A 652 -3.35 11.93 -16.96
N ASP A 653 -3.13 12.59 -15.82
CA ASP A 653 -1.89 12.48 -15.05
C ASP A 653 -1.79 11.05 -14.52
N ARG A 654 -0.95 10.24 -15.16
CA ARG A 654 -0.85 8.81 -14.89
C ARG A 654 -0.14 8.59 -13.56
N ARG A 655 -0.88 8.09 -12.57
CA ARG A 655 -0.38 7.69 -11.26
C ARG A 655 0.09 6.24 -11.18
N ASN A 656 -0.41 5.38 -12.08
CA ASN A 656 0.04 4.00 -12.18
C ASN A 656 0.00 3.49 -13.62
N GLN A 657 0.93 2.62 -14.00
CA GLN A 657 0.99 1.93 -15.29
C GLN A 657 0.81 0.42 -15.08
N GLY A 658 -0.28 -0.14 -15.59
CA GLY A 658 -0.50 -1.59 -15.61
C GLY A 658 0.42 -2.29 -16.63
N ALA A 659 0.90 -3.49 -16.31
CA ALA A 659 1.86 -4.22 -17.14
C ALA A 659 1.30 -4.61 -18.53
N THR A 660 0.00 -4.89 -18.64
CA THR A 660 -0.66 -5.34 -19.87
C THR A 660 -1.32 -4.22 -20.66
N GLN A 661 -1.31 -2.99 -20.14
CA GLN A 661 -2.06 -1.86 -20.68
C GLN A 661 -1.16 -0.86 -21.39
N PRO A 662 -1.70 0.06 -22.22
CA PRO A 662 -0.91 1.01 -22.98
C PRO A 662 -0.01 1.87 -22.09
N SER A 663 1.24 2.07 -22.52
CA SER A 663 2.23 2.91 -21.85
C SER A 663 2.10 4.40 -22.19
N THR A 664 1.02 4.78 -22.86
CA THR A 664 0.65 6.18 -23.16
C THR A 664 -0.81 6.40 -22.73
N PRO A 665 -1.27 7.65 -22.53
CA PRO A 665 -2.67 7.94 -22.18
C PRO A 665 -3.71 7.62 -23.26
N SER A 666 -3.38 6.79 -24.26
CA SER A 666 -4.23 6.47 -25.41
C SER A 666 -5.53 5.78 -25.01
N ASP A 667 -5.51 4.94 -23.97
CA ASP A 667 -6.71 4.29 -23.42
C ASP A 667 -7.66 5.30 -22.78
N TRP A 668 -7.14 6.18 -21.92
CA TRP A 668 -7.90 7.29 -21.34
C TRP A 668 -8.48 8.20 -22.42
N ASN A 669 -7.65 8.66 -23.36
CA ASN A 669 -8.08 9.54 -24.45
C ASN A 669 -9.20 8.89 -25.28
N SER A 670 -9.07 7.59 -25.61
CA SER A 670 -10.10 6.84 -26.32
C SER A 670 -11.41 6.76 -25.53
N PHE A 671 -11.34 6.40 -24.25
CA PHE A 671 -12.53 6.35 -23.39
C PHE A 671 -13.20 7.73 -23.28
N ARG A 672 -12.40 8.78 -23.04
CA ARG A 672 -12.85 10.17 -22.93
C ARG A 672 -13.57 10.67 -24.17
N ASP A 673 -12.93 10.50 -25.31
CA ASP A 673 -13.46 10.99 -26.59
C ASP A 673 -14.76 10.26 -26.98
N ASN A 674 -14.96 9.05 -26.46
CA ASN A 674 -16.15 8.25 -26.71
C ASN A 674 -17.28 8.49 -25.70
N TYR A 675 -17.02 8.68 -24.40
CA TYR A 675 -18.07 8.81 -23.38
C TYR A 675 -18.92 10.08 -23.58
N ASN A 676 -18.36 11.11 -24.23
CA ASN A 676 -19.04 12.36 -24.55
C ASN A 676 -19.90 12.30 -25.83
N ARG A 677 -19.84 11.19 -26.58
CA ARG A 677 -20.62 10.93 -27.80
C ARG A 677 -21.83 10.04 -27.50
N THR A 678 -22.76 9.98 -28.44
CA THR A 678 -23.83 8.97 -28.39
C THR A 678 -23.21 7.58 -28.57
N GLN A 679 -23.30 6.75 -27.53
CA GLN A 679 -22.78 5.38 -27.51
C GLN A 679 -23.92 4.38 -27.34
N SER A 680 -23.72 3.14 -27.78
CA SER A 680 -24.71 2.06 -27.57
C SER A 680 -24.76 1.61 -26.10
N LEU A 681 -25.86 0.97 -25.70
CA LEU A 681 -25.96 0.34 -24.37
C LEU A 681 -24.82 -0.68 -24.12
N ASN A 682 -24.47 -1.47 -25.14
CA ASN A 682 -23.39 -2.47 -25.04
C ASN A 682 -22.02 -1.81 -24.85
N TRP A 683 -21.77 -0.67 -25.52
CA TRP A 683 -20.52 0.05 -25.34
C TRP A 683 -20.33 0.47 -23.88
N TRP A 684 -21.35 1.05 -23.24
CA TRP A 684 -21.27 1.43 -21.83
C TRP A 684 -20.98 0.23 -20.93
N ARG A 685 -21.67 -0.89 -21.15
CA ARG A 685 -21.49 -2.11 -20.37
C ARG A 685 -20.11 -2.76 -20.55
N GLN A 686 -19.45 -2.54 -21.68
CA GLN A 686 -18.10 -3.06 -21.94
C GLN A 686 -16.98 -2.13 -21.46
N ASN A 687 -17.27 -0.85 -21.23
CA ASN A 687 -16.23 0.15 -20.94
C ASN A 687 -16.35 0.75 -19.54
N LEU A 688 -17.51 0.80 -18.91
CA LEU A 688 -17.70 1.43 -17.60
C LEU A 688 -18.27 0.42 -16.61
N HIS A 689 -17.67 0.31 -15.42
CA HIS A 689 -18.25 -0.50 -14.37
C HIS A 689 -19.50 0.21 -13.80
N MET A 690 -20.66 -0.10 -14.39
CA MET A 690 -21.92 0.60 -14.16
C MET A 690 -22.34 0.67 -12.67
N PRO A 691 -22.25 -0.41 -11.87
CA PRO A 691 -22.61 -0.34 -10.44
C PRO A 691 -21.79 0.69 -9.66
N THR A 692 -20.48 0.75 -9.90
CA THR A 692 -19.60 1.73 -9.25
C THR A 692 -19.94 3.14 -9.70
N TYR A 693 -20.25 3.37 -10.98
CA TYR A 693 -20.67 4.68 -11.45
C TYR A 693 -22.00 5.15 -10.82
N TYR A 694 -22.99 4.27 -10.70
CA TYR A 694 -24.27 4.63 -10.07
C TYR A 694 -24.07 5.02 -8.61
N THR A 695 -23.28 4.24 -7.86
CA THR A 695 -22.88 4.60 -6.49
C THR A 695 -22.13 5.94 -6.48
N PHE A 696 -21.19 6.13 -7.41
CA PHE A 696 -20.40 7.35 -7.49
C PHE A 696 -21.28 8.60 -7.65
N ARG A 697 -22.23 8.57 -8.59
CA ARG A 697 -23.20 9.67 -8.76
C ARG A 697 -24.09 9.86 -7.54
N SER A 698 -24.63 8.77 -6.96
CA SER A 698 -25.54 8.87 -5.82
C SER A 698 -24.88 9.42 -4.57
N ILE A 699 -23.67 8.96 -4.24
CA ILE A 699 -22.90 9.49 -3.10
C ILE A 699 -22.55 10.95 -3.35
N ASN A 700 -22.18 11.32 -4.58
CA ASN A 700 -21.93 12.73 -4.94
C ASN A 700 -23.13 13.64 -4.65
N ARG A 701 -24.37 13.14 -4.83
CA ARG A 701 -25.59 13.87 -4.45
C ARG A 701 -25.74 13.99 -2.93
N ILE A 702 -25.54 12.90 -2.19
CA ILE A 702 -25.66 12.85 -0.73
C ILE A 702 -24.70 13.85 -0.07
N ILE A 703 -23.43 13.84 -0.49
CA ILE A 703 -22.39 14.72 0.08
C ILE A 703 -22.39 16.11 -0.57
N SER A 704 -23.15 16.31 -1.64
CA SER A 704 -23.17 17.50 -2.50
C SER A 704 -21.77 18.02 -2.82
N ASN A 705 -20.96 17.17 -3.46
CA ASN A 705 -19.67 17.59 -3.98
C ASN A 705 -19.88 18.35 -5.29
N VAL A 706 -19.72 19.67 -5.22
CA VAL A 706 -19.97 20.56 -6.36
C VAL A 706 -18.74 20.77 -7.22
N ASP A 707 -17.57 20.29 -6.79
CA ASP A 707 -16.31 20.49 -7.50
C ASP A 707 -15.96 19.36 -8.47
N LEU A 708 -16.82 18.33 -8.53
CA LEU A 708 -16.75 17.28 -9.53
C LEU A 708 -17.25 17.80 -10.90
N ARG A 709 -16.31 18.07 -11.81
CA ARG A 709 -16.55 18.73 -13.11
C ARG A 709 -16.03 17.87 -14.27
N ASP A 710 -16.58 18.04 -15.47
CA ASP A 710 -16.06 17.38 -16.69
C ASP A 710 -14.58 17.73 -16.90
N GLY A 711 -13.71 16.71 -16.91
CA GLY A 711 -12.27 16.87 -17.08
C GLY A 711 -11.46 17.27 -15.83
N TRP A 712 -12.05 17.31 -14.63
CA TRP A 712 -11.36 17.73 -13.39
C TRP A 712 -11.75 16.89 -12.16
N ASN A 713 -10.90 16.93 -11.13
CA ASN A 713 -11.21 16.53 -9.75
C ASN A 713 -11.76 15.11 -9.56
N HIS A 714 -11.24 14.16 -10.32
CA HIS A 714 -11.48 12.74 -10.09
C HIS A 714 -10.27 11.91 -10.51
N VAL A 715 -10.30 10.65 -10.10
CA VAL A 715 -9.36 9.63 -10.55
C VAL A 715 -10.15 8.58 -11.33
N CYS A 716 -9.52 8.01 -12.36
CA CYS A 716 -10.07 6.92 -13.14
C CYS A 716 -9.09 5.74 -13.11
N TYR A 717 -9.59 4.57 -12.72
CA TYR A 717 -8.86 3.31 -12.78
C TYR A 717 -9.35 2.48 -13.97
N HIS A 718 -8.44 2.05 -14.83
CA HIS A 718 -8.71 1.13 -15.94
C HIS A 718 -8.29 -0.27 -15.52
N ASN A 719 -9.26 -1.11 -15.21
CA ASN A 719 -9.03 -2.50 -14.81
C ASN A 719 -8.57 -3.32 -16.03
N PRO A 720 -7.64 -4.28 -15.85
CA PRO A 720 -7.27 -5.24 -16.90
C PRO A 720 -8.44 -5.98 -17.58
N ASP A 721 -9.62 -6.03 -16.96
CA ASP A 721 -10.84 -6.59 -17.57
C ASP A 721 -11.49 -5.68 -18.65
N GLY A 722 -10.97 -4.46 -18.83
CA GLY A 722 -11.43 -3.47 -19.81
C GLY A 722 -12.39 -2.41 -19.26
N HIS A 723 -12.85 -2.53 -18.00
CA HIS A 723 -13.75 -1.56 -17.40
C HIS A 723 -13.02 -0.39 -16.74
N TRP A 724 -13.62 0.78 -16.86
CA TRP A 724 -13.25 1.99 -16.15
C TRP A 724 -14.03 2.12 -14.84
N TYR A 725 -13.33 2.55 -13.78
CA TYR A 725 -13.87 2.77 -12.45
C TYR A 725 -13.62 4.23 -12.05
N PRO A 726 -14.67 5.04 -11.79
CA PRO A 726 -14.51 6.37 -11.24
C PRO A 726 -14.14 6.30 -9.75
N VAL A 727 -13.21 7.14 -9.34
CA VAL A 727 -12.69 7.25 -7.98
C VAL A 727 -12.75 8.74 -7.58
N PRO A 728 -13.35 9.09 -6.43
CA PRO A 728 -13.44 10.48 -6.00
C PRO A 728 -12.05 11.02 -5.69
N TRP A 729 -11.82 12.30 -5.98
CA TRP A 729 -10.59 12.98 -5.62
C TRP A 729 -10.88 14.47 -5.35
N ASP A 730 -10.04 15.11 -4.55
CA ASP A 730 -10.15 16.52 -4.17
C ASP A 730 -11.54 16.91 -3.61
N LEU A 731 -11.90 16.30 -2.48
CA LEU A 731 -13.21 16.48 -1.85
C LEU A 731 -13.26 17.69 -0.90
N ASP A 732 -12.72 18.85 -1.29
CA ASP A 732 -12.66 20.03 -0.40
C ASP A 732 -13.85 21.00 -0.53
N MET A 733 -14.82 20.69 -1.40
CA MET A 733 -16.05 21.47 -1.64
C MET A 733 -17.32 20.63 -1.48
N LEU A 734 -17.59 20.21 -0.24
CA LEU A 734 -18.71 19.34 0.14
C LEU A 734 -19.78 20.07 0.98
N ILE A 735 -20.98 19.49 1.02
CA ILE A 735 -22.13 19.97 1.83
C ILE A 735 -22.51 21.40 1.41
N ILE A 736 -22.57 21.60 0.10
CA ILE A 736 -22.85 22.89 -0.52
C ILE A 736 -24.23 22.83 -1.18
N PRO A 737 -25.14 23.77 -0.88
CA PRO A 737 -26.47 23.80 -1.48
C PRO A 737 -26.43 24.47 -2.87
N GLU A 738 -25.70 23.86 -3.80
CA GLU A 738 -25.49 24.38 -5.15
C GLU A 738 -25.74 23.31 -6.22
N THR A 739 -26.24 23.78 -7.38
CA THR A 739 -26.44 22.90 -8.54
C THR A 739 -25.10 22.41 -9.04
N HIS A 740 -24.99 21.11 -9.22
CA HIS A 740 -23.73 20.50 -9.61
C HIS A 740 -23.41 20.77 -11.07
N TRP A 741 -22.11 20.86 -11.36
CA TRP A 741 -21.61 20.87 -12.73
C TRP A 741 -21.94 19.54 -13.43
N GLN A 742 -21.95 19.55 -14.76
CA GLN A 742 -22.03 18.30 -15.52
C GLN A 742 -20.80 17.45 -15.13
N GLY A 743 -21.06 16.29 -14.52
CA GLY A 743 -20.07 15.55 -13.71
C GLY A 743 -18.91 14.92 -14.50
N ALA A 744 -17.99 14.28 -13.76
CA ALA A 744 -16.73 13.70 -14.24
C ALA A 744 -16.80 12.71 -15.42
N VAL A 745 -17.78 11.81 -15.43
CA VAL A 745 -18.08 10.93 -16.58
C VAL A 745 -19.51 11.24 -17.02
N ASN A 746 -19.67 11.84 -18.20
CA ASN A 746 -20.93 12.39 -18.68
C ASN A 746 -21.89 11.31 -19.21
N LEU A 747 -22.33 10.39 -18.35
CA LEU A 747 -23.37 9.40 -18.65
C LEU A 747 -24.79 10.02 -18.67
N GLU A 748 -24.94 11.30 -18.31
CA GLU A 748 -26.26 11.92 -18.16
C GLU A 748 -27.08 11.88 -19.46
N LYS A 749 -26.44 12.16 -20.60
CA LYS A 749 -27.08 12.04 -21.92
C LYS A 749 -27.56 10.61 -22.19
N SER A 750 -26.76 9.61 -21.83
CA SER A 750 -27.09 8.19 -21.99
C SER A 750 -28.23 7.74 -21.07
N LEU A 751 -28.34 8.29 -19.86
CA LEU A 751 -29.47 8.03 -18.95
C LEU A 751 -30.78 8.64 -19.47
N LEU A 752 -30.73 9.70 -20.29
CA LEU A 752 -31.90 10.24 -20.97
C LEU A 752 -32.31 9.39 -22.18
N GLN A 753 -31.33 8.79 -22.88
CA GLN A 753 -31.55 7.99 -24.08
C GLN A 753 -31.97 6.54 -23.79
N TYR A 754 -31.36 5.90 -22.78
CA TYR A 754 -31.57 4.50 -22.47
C TYR A 754 -32.37 4.33 -21.19
N ARG A 755 -33.66 3.99 -21.34
CA ARG A 755 -34.58 3.74 -20.21
C ARG A 755 -34.02 2.70 -19.23
N THR A 756 -33.35 1.65 -19.71
CA THR A 756 -32.74 0.61 -18.87
C THR A 756 -31.69 1.17 -17.92
N LEU A 757 -30.71 1.95 -18.42
CA LEU A 757 -29.68 2.58 -17.58
C LEU A 757 -30.31 3.54 -16.56
N LYS A 758 -31.34 4.28 -16.97
CA LYS A 758 -32.09 5.17 -16.08
C LYS A 758 -32.76 4.42 -14.94
N ILE A 759 -33.36 3.26 -15.22
CA ILE A 759 -33.98 2.41 -14.21
C ILE A 759 -32.93 1.82 -13.27
N GLU A 760 -31.81 1.33 -13.79
CA GLU A 760 -30.69 0.82 -12.98
C GLU A 760 -30.14 1.88 -12.01
N PHE A 761 -29.86 3.09 -12.49
CA PHE A 761 -29.44 4.21 -11.63
C PHE A 761 -30.48 4.54 -10.56
N LYS A 762 -31.76 4.64 -10.95
CA LYS A 762 -32.85 4.95 -10.02
C LYS A 762 -33.07 3.84 -8.98
N ASN A 763 -32.87 2.58 -9.35
CA ASN A 763 -32.88 1.45 -8.42
C ASN A 763 -31.76 1.62 -7.39
N ARG A 764 -30.53 1.96 -7.83
CA ARG A 764 -29.40 2.18 -6.93
C ARG A 764 -29.61 3.38 -6.00
N ALA A 765 -30.14 4.48 -6.53
CA ALA A 765 -30.46 5.66 -5.73
C ALA A 765 -31.50 5.34 -4.64
N ARG A 766 -32.60 4.66 -4.99
CA ARG A 766 -33.61 4.22 -4.01
C ARG A 766 -33.05 3.26 -2.97
N GLU A 767 -32.18 2.35 -3.38
CA GLU A 767 -31.52 1.42 -2.47
C GLU A 767 -30.68 2.13 -1.41
N LEU A 768 -29.88 3.13 -1.80
CA LEU A 768 -29.12 3.94 -0.85
C LEU A 768 -30.02 4.76 0.08
N MET A 769 -31.14 5.27 -0.44
CA MET A 769 -32.14 5.92 0.42
C MET A 769 -32.68 4.98 1.50
N ASP A 770 -33.02 3.74 1.15
CA ASP A 770 -33.66 2.82 2.09
C ASP A 770 -32.69 2.22 3.12
N LEU A 771 -31.41 2.07 2.75
CA LEU A 771 -30.42 1.30 3.51
C LEU A 771 -29.30 2.14 4.13
N LEU A 772 -29.17 3.42 3.76
CA LEU A 772 -28.08 4.27 4.24
C LEU A 772 -28.58 5.60 4.81
N VAL A 773 -29.36 6.35 4.04
CA VAL A 773 -29.70 7.76 4.35
C VAL A 773 -31.14 8.01 4.81
N GLY A 774 -31.97 6.98 4.88
CA GLY A 774 -33.40 7.11 5.22
C GLY A 774 -33.71 7.29 6.70
N ASP A 775 -32.72 7.17 7.59
CA ASP A 775 -32.89 7.31 9.05
C ASP A 775 -31.69 8.03 9.65
N ALA A 776 -31.97 9.10 10.41
CA ALA A 776 -30.99 9.96 11.06
C ALA A 776 -30.61 9.53 12.48
N SER A 777 -31.28 8.52 13.05
CA SER A 777 -31.01 8.06 14.41
C SER A 777 -29.54 7.60 14.54
N PRO A 778 -28.79 8.06 15.56
CA PRO A 778 -27.44 7.55 15.82
C PRO A 778 -27.45 6.08 16.28
N THR A 779 -28.61 5.58 16.70
CA THR A 779 -28.83 4.20 17.15
C THR A 779 -30.06 3.63 16.45
N GLY A 780 -29.92 3.35 15.16
CA GLY A 780 -30.98 2.84 14.29
C GLY A 780 -30.85 3.33 12.84
N GLY A 781 -30.31 4.52 12.63
CA GLY A 781 -30.06 5.13 11.33
C GLY A 781 -28.61 4.96 10.89
N GLN A 782 -28.41 4.53 9.65
CA GLN A 782 -27.11 4.05 9.19
C GLN A 782 -26.11 5.19 8.97
N ILE A 783 -26.56 6.31 8.39
CA ILE A 783 -25.71 7.50 8.22
C ILE A 783 -25.44 8.23 9.55
N GLY A 784 -26.42 8.30 10.46
CA GLY A 784 -26.23 8.87 11.80
C GLY A 784 -25.22 8.06 12.61
N GLN A 785 -25.36 6.74 12.59
CA GLN A 785 -24.40 5.80 13.16
C GLN A 785 -22.99 5.99 12.57
N PHE A 786 -22.90 6.16 11.25
CA PHE A 786 -21.63 6.34 10.54
C PHE A 786 -20.94 7.66 10.92
N ILE A 787 -21.66 8.77 10.96
CA ILE A 787 -21.12 10.07 11.39
C ILE A 787 -20.63 9.99 12.84
N ASP A 788 -21.41 9.37 13.74
CA ASP A 788 -21.02 9.17 15.15
C ASP A 788 -19.72 8.37 15.24
N GLU A 789 -19.64 7.19 14.62
CA GLU A 789 -18.42 6.37 14.59
C GLU A 789 -17.19 7.18 14.17
N GLN A 790 -17.28 7.84 13.01
CA GLN A 790 -16.12 8.55 12.44
C GLN A 790 -15.72 9.76 13.29
N SER A 791 -16.67 10.42 13.94
CA SER A 791 -16.40 11.59 14.79
C SER A 791 -15.66 11.23 16.09
N ARG A 792 -15.87 10.02 16.62
CA ARG A 792 -15.29 9.55 17.89
C ARG A 792 -13.78 9.46 17.89
N PHE A 793 -13.14 9.35 16.73
CA PHE A 793 -11.67 9.33 16.64
C PHE A 793 -11.04 10.67 17.02
N ILE A 794 -11.72 11.78 16.77
CA ILE A 794 -11.22 13.14 17.02
C ILE A 794 -12.00 13.87 18.12
N ASN A 795 -13.23 13.43 18.40
CA ASN A 795 -14.13 13.95 19.43
C ASN A 795 -14.82 12.81 20.20
N PRO A 796 -14.08 12.00 20.97
CA PRO A 796 -14.65 10.90 21.75
C PRO A 796 -15.63 11.38 22.83
N PRO A 797 -16.76 10.67 23.05
CA PRO A 797 -17.78 11.09 24.00
C PRO A 797 -17.28 11.10 25.44
N GLY A 798 -17.77 12.04 26.23
CA GLY A 798 -17.44 12.18 27.66
C GLY A 798 -16.12 12.89 27.94
N GLN A 799 -15.37 13.33 26.92
CA GLN A 799 -14.18 14.16 27.09
C GLN A 799 -14.54 15.65 27.00
N SER A 800 -14.05 16.46 27.94
CA SER A 800 -14.32 17.90 27.98
C SER A 800 -13.45 18.73 27.04
N LEU A 801 -12.31 18.16 26.61
CA LEU A 801 -11.38 18.75 25.66
C LEU A 801 -10.89 17.63 24.74
N THR A 802 -11.00 17.83 23.43
CA THR A 802 -10.65 16.81 22.43
C THR A 802 -9.73 17.38 21.35
N PHE A 803 -9.41 16.58 20.34
CA PHE A 803 -8.49 17.01 19.28
C PHE A 803 -9.13 18.04 18.33
N VAL A 804 -10.47 18.09 18.25
CA VAL A 804 -11.16 19.15 17.49
C VAL A 804 -10.99 20.52 18.16
N ASP A 805 -10.93 20.56 19.49
CA ASP A 805 -10.64 21.78 20.25
C ASP A 805 -9.17 22.19 20.08
N VAL A 806 -8.24 21.22 20.06
CA VAL A 806 -6.81 21.50 19.74
C VAL A 806 -6.71 22.19 18.38
N ASP A 807 -7.40 21.67 17.36
CA ASP A 807 -7.38 22.28 16.02
C ASP A 807 -8.00 23.68 16.00
N GLN A 808 -9.13 23.87 16.70
CA GLN A 808 -9.76 25.18 16.83
C GLN A 808 -8.82 26.19 17.49
N LEU A 809 -8.28 25.86 18.66
CA LEU A 809 -7.43 26.77 19.42
C LEU A 809 -6.13 27.07 18.66
N MET A 810 -5.58 26.10 17.93
CA MET A 810 -4.38 26.32 17.11
C MET A 810 -4.66 27.19 15.89
N TRP A 811 -5.78 26.98 15.16
CA TRP A 811 -5.94 27.53 13.81
C TRP A 811 -7.04 28.57 13.62
N ASN A 812 -7.96 28.76 14.56
CA ASN A 812 -9.04 29.74 14.40
C ASN A 812 -8.52 31.19 14.35
N TYR A 813 -7.51 31.51 15.15
CA TYR A 813 -6.89 32.83 15.22
C TYR A 813 -5.37 32.82 14.97
N HIS A 814 -4.85 31.75 14.37
CA HIS A 814 -3.44 31.67 14.00
C HIS A 814 -3.03 32.88 13.14
N PRO A 815 -1.84 33.47 13.34
CA PRO A 815 -1.37 34.62 12.55
C PRO A 815 -1.32 34.33 11.04
N ARG A 816 -1.00 33.08 10.68
CA ARG A 816 -1.02 32.60 9.28
C ARG A 816 -2.40 32.32 8.73
N THR A 817 -3.44 32.19 9.56
CA THR A 817 -4.82 32.01 9.08
C THR A 817 -5.27 33.26 8.35
N ALA A 818 -5.73 33.09 7.11
CA ALA A 818 -6.17 34.18 6.25
C ALA A 818 -7.33 34.97 6.89
N SER A 819 -7.42 36.27 6.59
CA SER A 819 -8.38 37.19 7.23
C SER A 819 -9.84 36.75 7.10
N ASN A 820 -10.23 36.21 5.95
CA ASN A 820 -11.57 35.69 5.67
C ASN A 820 -11.89 34.35 6.37
N HIS A 821 -10.87 33.62 6.84
CA HIS A 821 -11.00 32.35 7.58
C HIS A 821 -10.80 32.52 9.09
N ARG A 822 -10.23 33.64 9.51
CA ARG A 822 -9.96 33.94 10.92
C ARG A 822 -11.26 34.13 11.69
N GLY A 823 -11.39 33.46 12.83
CA GLY A 823 -12.57 33.54 13.69
C GLY A 823 -13.82 32.87 13.12
N GLN A 824 -13.70 32.02 12.09
CA GLN A 824 -14.84 31.41 11.39
C GLN A 824 -15.32 30.09 11.98
N PHE A 825 -14.60 29.50 12.95
CA PHE A 825 -15.05 28.28 13.60
C PHE A 825 -16.42 28.46 14.25
N TYR A 826 -17.37 27.60 13.89
CA TYR A 826 -18.72 27.52 14.47
C TYR A 826 -19.58 28.79 14.39
N VAL A 827 -19.25 29.73 13.48
CA VAL A 827 -20.06 30.93 13.27
C VAL A 827 -21.45 30.54 12.77
N SER A 828 -22.48 31.00 13.48
CA SER A 828 -23.89 30.74 13.18
C SER A 828 -24.76 31.94 13.62
N PRO A 829 -25.66 32.46 12.77
CA PRO A 829 -25.78 32.12 11.34
C PRO A 829 -24.53 32.54 10.55
N LYS A 830 -24.23 31.82 9.46
CA LYS A 830 -23.14 32.18 8.55
C LYS A 830 -23.63 32.11 7.12
N SER A 831 -23.55 33.24 6.43
CA SER A 831 -23.85 33.32 5.01
C SER A 831 -22.59 33.12 4.19
N GLN A 832 -22.74 32.51 3.03
CA GLN A 832 -21.69 32.28 2.05
C GLN A 832 -22.20 32.68 0.67
N ASN A 833 -21.39 33.43 -0.07
CA ASN A 833 -21.67 33.82 -1.45
C ASN A 833 -20.84 32.94 -2.36
N ASN A 834 -21.48 32.01 -3.08
CA ASN A 834 -20.86 31.11 -4.03
C ASN A 834 -21.57 31.20 -5.39
N ILE A 835 -21.18 30.35 -6.33
CA ILE A 835 -21.91 30.13 -7.58
C ILE A 835 -23.33 29.64 -7.21
N GLY A 836 -24.37 30.18 -7.86
CA GLY A 836 -25.78 29.83 -7.57
C GLY A 836 -26.49 30.67 -6.49
N GLY A 837 -25.80 31.60 -5.80
CA GLY A 837 -26.43 32.60 -4.92
C GLY A 837 -25.89 32.63 -3.48
N THR A 838 -26.54 33.45 -2.65
CA THR A 838 -26.23 33.55 -1.21
C THR A 838 -27.11 32.58 -0.43
N TRP A 839 -26.48 31.70 0.34
CA TRP A 839 -27.19 30.82 1.28
C TRP A 839 -26.68 31.04 2.70
N THR A 840 -27.49 30.65 3.70
CA THR A 840 -27.17 30.87 5.11
C THR A 840 -27.31 29.58 5.89
N ARG A 841 -26.20 29.15 6.48
CA ARG A 841 -26.16 28.03 7.41
C ARG A 841 -26.58 28.45 8.81
N ARG A 842 -27.34 27.59 9.49
CA ARG A 842 -27.68 27.73 10.91
C ARG A 842 -27.36 26.43 11.63
N LEU A 843 -26.51 26.52 12.64
CA LEU A 843 -26.19 25.40 13.51
C LEU A 843 -27.16 25.31 14.69
N LYS A 844 -27.47 24.07 15.09
CA LYS A 844 -28.22 23.75 16.31
C LYS A 844 -27.47 24.18 17.58
N SER A 845 -26.14 24.02 17.59
CA SER A 845 -25.21 24.46 18.62
C SER A 845 -23.93 25.02 17.98
N LYS A 846 -23.24 25.96 18.63
CA LYS A 846 -22.06 26.65 18.05
C LYS A 846 -20.75 25.93 18.42
N ASP A 847 -20.70 24.66 18.10
CA ASP A 847 -19.64 23.71 18.42
C ASP A 847 -19.51 22.64 17.31
N PHE A 848 -18.64 21.66 17.55
CA PHE A 848 -18.40 20.56 16.63
C PHE A 848 -19.63 19.64 16.48
N GLU A 849 -20.37 19.40 17.56
CA GLU A 849 -21.60 18.62 17.58
C GLU A 849 -22.67 19.26 16.69
N GLY A 850 -22.77 20.60 16.72
CA GLY A 850 -23.64 21.35 15.82
C GLY A 850 -23.25 21.20 14.35
N MET A 851 -21.94 21.12 14.05
CA MET A 851 -21.44 20.83 12.70
C MET A 851 -21.82 19.41 12.24
N MET A 852 -21.65 18.40 13.11
CA MET A 852 -22.02 17.02 12.80
C MET A 852 -23.53 16.88 12.60
N GLN A 853 -24.34 17.55 13.42
CA GLN A 853 -25.79 17.61 13.22
C GLN A 853 -26.14 18.26 11.88
N HIS A 854 -25.47 19.35 11.49
CA HIS A 854 -25.71 19.98 10.19
C HIS A 854 -25.39 19.03 9.02
N MET A 855 -24.28 18.28 9.10
CA MET A 855 -23.93 17.27 8.11
C MET A 855 -24.98 16.15 8.05
N LEU A 856 -25.44 15.67 9.20
CA LEU A 856 -26.50 14.67 9.30
C LEU A 856 -27.81 15.17 8.67
N ASP A 857 -28.24 16.38 9.03
CA ASP A 857 -29.47 16.99 8.50
C ASP A 857 -29.40 17.19 6.98
N PHE A 858 -28.21 17.49 6.45
CA PHE A 858 -28.01 17.61 5.01
C PHE A 858 -28.14 16.25 4.29
N MET A 859 -27.69 15.17 4.95
CA MET A 859 -27.66 13.82 4.38
C MET A 859 -28.93 13.01 4.67
N THR A 860 -29.91 13.51 5.43
CA THR A 860 -31.12 12.75 5.85
C THR A 860 -32.40 13.57 5.70
N ASP A 861 -33.54 12.89 5.75
CA ASP A 861 -34.89 13.51 5.66
C ASP A 861 -35.34 14.14 7.00
N THR A 862 -34.58 15.10 7.53
CA THR A 862 -34.93 15.74 8.82
C THR A 862 -35.78 17.01 8.67
N ASP A 863 -36.06 17.47 7.44
CA ASP A 863 -36.87 18.67 7.18
C ASP A 863 -37.86 18.46 6.02
N THR A 864 -39.12 18.15 6.36
CA THR A 864 -40.23 17.92 5.41
C THR A 864 -40.85 19.20 4.86
N GLY A 865 -40.19 20.35 5.02
CA GLY A 865 -40.61 21.61 4.44
C GLY A 865 -40.65 21.56 2.91
N ARG A 866 -41.27 22.58 2.29
CA ARG A 866 -41.22 22.73 0.83
C ARG A 866 -39.79 23.04 0.40
N TRP A 867 -39.25 22.24 -0.53
CA TRP A 867 -37.94 22.42 -1.12
C TRP A 867 -38.01 22.41 -2.66
N ARG A 868 -36.99 22.98 -3.30
CA ARG A 868 -36.78 22.88 -4.75
C ARG A 868 -35.29 22.69 -5.03
N ILE A 869 -34.95 21.92 -6.06
CA ILE A 869 -33.55 21.81 -6.49
C ILE A 869 -33.12 23.12 -7.15
N GLY A 870 -31.92 23.58 -6.82
CA GLY A 870 -31.28 24.70 -7.49
C GLY A 870 -31.75 26.08 -7.02
N ASP A 871 -32.45 26.18 -5.88
CA ASP A 871 -32.90 27.45 -5.31
C ASP A 871 -31.95 28.03 -4.24
N GLY A 872 -30.88 27.30 -3.91
CA GLY A 872 -29.90 27.69 -2.88
C GLY A 872 -30.33 27.40 -1.44
N ASP A 873 -31.52 26.83 -1.23
CA ASP A 873 -31.95 26.33 0.07
C ASP A 873 -31.29 24.96 0.32
N PRO A 874 -30.52 24.77 1.42
CA PRO A 874 -29.96 23.47 1.78
C PRO A 874 -30.94 22.30 1.76
N LYS A 875 -32.24 22.54 2.01
CA LYS A 875 -33.27 21.51 1.95
C LYS A 875 -33.43 20.90 0.56
N GLY A 876 -33.07 21.59 -0.52
CA GLY A 876 -33.17 21.06 -1.89
C GLY A 876 -32.02 20.14 -2.31
N TYR A 877 -31.02 19.93 -1.44
CA TYR A 877 -29.78 19.24 -1.75
C TYR A 877 -29.61 17.97 -0.89
N GLY A 878 -28.45 17.30 -1.00
CA GLY A 878 -28.16 16.11 -0.20
C GLY A 878 -29.20 15.01 -0.39
N PHE A 879 -29.89 14.64 0.69
CA PHE A 879 -30.97 13.64 0.68
C PHE A 879 -32.07 13.96 -0.33
N ASN A 880 -32.62 15.18 -0.30
CA ASN A 880 -33.79 15.56 -1.11
C ASN A 880 -33.45 15.63 -2.61
N TYR A 881 -32.21 15.95 -2.97
CA TYR A 881 -31.77 15.86 -4.36
C TYR A 881 -31.65 14.40 -4.81
N LEU A 882 -31.07 13.52 -3.99
CA LEU A 882 -31.06 12.10 -4.31
C LEU A 882 -32.50 11.56 -4.41
N GLU A 883 -33.41 11.97 -3.55
CA GLU A 883 -34.83 11.59 -3.61
C GLU A 883 -35.46 11.99 -4.94
N PHE A 884 -35.27 13.24 -5.37
CA PHE A 884 -35.75 13.70 -6.66
C PHE A 884 -35.20 12.86 -7.82
N GLU A 885 -33.89 12.58 -7.82
CA GLU A 885 -33.27 11.76 -8.86
C GLU A 885 -33.72 10.30 -8.79
N ALA A 886 -34.04 9.77 -7.61
CA ALA A 886 -34.54 8.42 -7.38
C ALA A 886 -36.02 8.25 -7.76
N LYS A 887 -36.80 9.34 -7.78
CA LYS A 887 -38.26 9.32 -8.01
C LYS A 887 -38.61 8.63 -9.33
N TRP A 888 -39.49 7.64 -9.25
CA TRP A 888 -39.96 6.84 -10.38
C TRP A 888 -41.35 6.29 -10.04
N THR A 889 -42.34 6.56 -10.88
CA THR A 889 -43.73 6.16 -10.62
C THR A 889 -44.04 4.72 -11.02
N ASP A 890 -43.20 4.14 -11.89
CA ASP A 890 -43.39 2.80 -12.46
C ASP A 890 -42.64 1.75 -11.64
N ILE A 891 -42.85 1.74 -10.32
CA ILE A 891 -42.28 0.78 -9.37
C ILE A 891 -43.41 -0.05 -8.71
N PRO A 892 -43.14 -1.30 -8.30
CA PRO A 892 -44.05 -2.06 -7.46
C PRO A 892 -44.28 -1.40 -6.11
N ASP A 893 -45.38 -1.76 -5.45
CA ASP A 893 -45.60 -1.37 -4.05
C ASP A 893 -44.48 -1.94 -3.16
N ARG A 894 -44.23 -1.26 -2.04
CA ARG A 894 -43.27 -1.71 -1.05
C ARG A 894 -43.80 -3.00 -0.40
N PRO A 895 -43.11 -4.14 -0.51
CA PRO A 895 -43.55 -5.36 0.15
C PRO A 895 -43.37 -5.26 1.67
N GLU A 896 -44.18 -6.01 2.42
CA GLU A 896 -43.96 -6.22 3.84
C GLU A 896 -43.20 -7.52 4.08
N ILE A 897 -42.43 -7.55 5.16
CA ILE A 897 -41.67 -8.71 5.64
C ILE A 897 -42.12 -9.03 7.06
N SER A 898 -42.26 -10.30 7.37
CA SER A 898 -42.51 -10.77 8.74
C SER A 898 -41.67 -12.00 9.05
N TYR A 899 -41.28 -12.13 10.32
CA TYR A 899 -40.58 -13.32 10.81
C TYR A 899 -41.57 -14.50 10.88
N ALA A 900 -41.12 -15.66 10.40
CA ALA A 900 -41.92 -16.88 10.34
C ALA A 900 -41.32 -18.03 11.16
N GLY A 901 -40.19 -17.82 11.84
CA GLY A 901 -39.51 -18.86 12.63
C GLY A 901 -39.94 -18.91 14.10
N PRO A 902 -39.30 -19.77 14.91
CA PRO A 902 -39.57 -19.90 16.34
C PRO A 902 -39.20 -18.63 17.14
N GLU A 903 -39.85 -18.43 18.28
CA GLU A 903 -39.49 -17.35 19.22
C GLU A 903 -38.00 -17.39 19.59
N GLY A 904 -37.40 -16.22 19.78
CA GLY A 904 -35.99 -16.10 20.15
C GLY A 904 -35.00 -16.11 18.98
N TYR A 905 -35.47 -16.22 17.72
CA TYR A 905 -34.62 -16.11 16.52
C TYR A 905 -33.44 -17.10 16.48
N PRO A 906 -33.66 -18.41 16.74
CA PRO A 906 -32.58 -19.39 16.76
C PRO A 906 -31.90 -19.49 15.39
N LEU A 907 -30.56 -19.42 15.39
CA LEU A 907 -29.72 -19.29 14.18
C LEU A 907 -30.02 -20.31 13.08
N ASN A 908 -30.41 -21.53 13.46
CA ASN A 908 -30.66 -22.67 12.58
C ASN A 908 -32.07 -22.69 11.96
N GLU A 909 -33.00 -21.86 12.45
CA GLU A 909 -34.41 -21.87 12.03
C GLU A 909 -34.90 -20.45 11.67
N LEU A 910 -33.97 -19.56 11.30
CA LEU A 910 -34.28 -18.20 10.89
C LEU A 910 -34.95 -18.18 9.52
N GLN A 911 -36.24 -17.84 9.52
CA GLN A 911 -37.05 -17.79 8.32
C GLN A 911 -37.98 -16.57 8.29
N PHE A 912 -38.20 -16.02 7.09
CA PHE A 912 -39.00 -14.82 6.86
C PHE A 912 -39.97 -15.02 5.71
N LYS A 913 -41.13 -14.37 5.78
CA LYS A 913 -42.14 -14.37 4.71
C LYS A 913 -42.44 -12.95 4.21
N SER A 914 -42.80 -12.85 2.95
CA SER A 914 -43.16 -11.59 2.29
C SER A 914 -44.63 -11.59 1.87
N THR A 915 -45.22 -10.40 1.75
CA THR A 915 -46.51 -10.23 1.08
C THR A 915 -46.43 -10.66 -0.40
N PRO A 916 -47.56 -10.98 -1.06
CA PRO A 916 -47.59 -11.16 -2.50
C PRO A 916 -47.08 -9.92 -3.28
N PHE A 917 -46.64 -10.14 -4.51
CA PHE A 917 -46.28 -9.06 -5.42
C PHE A 917 -47.48 -8.16 -5.72
N ALA A 918 -47.30 -6.85 -5.53
CA ALA A 918 -48.25 -5.83 -5.91
C ALA A 918 -47.58 -4.86 -6.88
N PRO A 919 -48.09 -4.71 -8.12
CA PRO A 919 -47.46 -3.86 -9.14
C PRO A 919 -47.57 -2.36 -8.83
N GLY A 920 -48.36 -1.97 -7.82
CA GLY A 920 -48.56 -0.58 -7.43
C GLY A 920 -49.13 0.30 -8.52
N LEU A 921 -48.60 1.51 -8.65
CA LEU A 921 -48.98 2.47 -9.69
C LEU A 921 -48.32 2.19 -11.06
N ALA A 922 -47.60 1.07 -11.21
CA ALA A 922 -46.98 0.70 -12.47
C ALA A 922 -48.05 0.46 -13.54
N LYS A 923 -47.97 1.25 -14.63
CA LYS A 923 -48.92 1.18 -15.75
C LYS A 923 -48.34 0.48 -16.97
N ASN A 924 -47.01 0.44 -17.10
CA ASN A 924 -46.37 -0.06 -18.32
C ASN A 924 -45.98 -1.53 -18.25
N ASN A 925 -45.89 -2.10 -17.03
CA ASN A 925 -45.68 -3.53 -16.84
C ASN A 925 -46.04 -3.94 -15.40
N GLN A 926 -47.10 -4.74 -15.25
CA GLN A 926 -47.61 -5.23 -13.96
C GLN A 926 -47.16 -6.66 -13.64
N GLU A 927 -46.21 -7.21 -14.40
CA GLU A 927 -45.70 -8.57 -14.19
C GLU A 927 -44.62 -8.58 -13.12
N PHE A 928 -44.64 -9.62 -12.28
CA PHE A 928 -43.52 -9.94 -11.41
C PHE A 928 -42.36 -10.49 -12.24
N THR A 929 -41.14 -9.99 -12.02
CA THR A 929 -39.93 -10.53 -12.65
C THR A 929 -38.80 -10.80 -11.68
N GLY A 930 -39.01 -10.63 -10.38
CA GLY A 930 -38.04 -11.07 -9.40
C GLY A 930 -38.24 -10.53 -8.00
N ILE A 931 -37.64 -11.21 -7.05
CA ILE A 931 -37.63 -10.90 -5.63
C ILE A 931 -36.18 -10.93 -5.14
N ARG A 932 -35.85 -10.04 -4.20
CA ARG A 932 -34.55 -10.03 -3.53
C ARG A 932 -34.75 -9.94 -2.03
N TRP A 933 -34.06 -10.82 -1.32
CA TRP A 933 -33.97 -10.89 0.13
C TRP A 933 -32.57 -10.49 0.56
N ARG A 934 -32.46 -9.82 1.71
CA ARG A 934 -31.19 -9.44 2.31
C ARG A 934 -31.21 -9.64 3.82
N LEU A 935 -30.04 -9.95 4.36
CA LEU A 935 -29.73 -9.88 5.79
C LEU A 935 -28.43 -9.11 5.97
N ALA A 936 -28.41 -8.16 6.89
CA ALA A 936 -27.20 -7.44 7.28
C ALA A 936 -27.04 -7.46 8.79
N GLU A 937 -25.79 -7.64 9.26
CA GLU A 937 -25.45 -7.45 10.66
C GLU A 937 -25.25 -5.95 10.92
N ILE A 938 -25.80 -5.44 12.02
CA ILE A 938 -25.56 -4.08 12.49
C ILE A 938 -24.85 -4.13 13.83
N SER A 939 -23.86 -3.25 14.02
CA SER A 939 -23.10 -3.20 15.25
C SER A 939 -22.78 -1.75 15.61
N ASN A 940 -23.17 -1.36 16.81
CA ASN A 940 -22.89 -0.05 17.41
C ASN A 940 -22.88 -0.21 18.96
N PRO A 941 -22.46 0.81 19.73
CA PRO A 941 -22.30 0.69 21.18
C PRO A 941 -23.54 0.28 22.00
N LYS A 942 -24.74 0.30 21.41
CA LYS A 942 -25.98 -0.17 22.05
C LYS A 942 -26.37 -1.60 21.67
N THR A 943 -25.72 -2.20 20.67
CA THR A 943 -25.97 -3.60 20.27
C THR A 943 -25.29 -4.58 21.23
N PRO A 944 -25.88 -5.76 21.52
CA PRO A 944 -25.33 -6.69 22.50
C PRO A 944 -23.92 -7.25 22.20
N TYR A 945 -23.50 -7.28 20.93
CA TYR A 945 -22.20 -7.79 20.47
C TYR A 945 -21.34 -6.71 19.84
N PHE A 946 -21.27 -5.55 20.49
CA PHE A 946 -20.37 -4.49 20.07
C PHE A 946 -18.93 -4.76 20.54
N GLU A 947 -18.01 -4.89 19.58
CA GLU A 947 -16.58 -5.08 19.85
C GLU A 947 -15.86 -3.72 19.79
N LEU A 948 -15.36 -3.25 20.93
CA LEU A 948 -14.59 -2.01 21.00
C LEU A 948 -13.30 -2.13 20.16
N GLY A 949 -13.03 -1.11 19.35
CA GLY A 949 -11.83 -1.07 18.49
C GLY A 949 -11.97 -1.80 17.15
N GLN A 950 -13.14 -2.37 16.86
CA GLN A 950 -13.47 -2.86 15.51
C GLN A 950 -14.34 -1.85 14.74
N PRO A 951 -14.27 -1.86 13.39
CA PRO A 951 -15.21 -1.12 12.56
C PRO A 951 -16.65 -1.54 12.84
N TRP A 952 -17.54 -0.56 12.91
CA TRP A 952 -18.97 -0.77 13.07
C TRP A 952 -19.52 -1.43 11.81
N LYS A 953 -20.65 -2.14 11.97
CA LYS A 953 -21.32 -2.83 10.87
C LYS A 953 -22.58 -2.08 10.47
N TYR A 954 -22.77 -2.00 9.16
CA TYR A 954 -23.80 -1.18 8.54
C TYR A 954 -24.72 -2.03 7.67
N GLU A 955 -26.01 -1.72 7.73
CA GLU A 955 -27.05 -2.44 7.02
C GLU A 955 -26.78 -2.48 5.52
N ILE A 956 -26.19 -1.44 4.91
CA ILE A 956 -25.88 -1.39 3.48
C ILE A 956 -24.93 -2.51 3.01
N GLN A 957 -24.11 -3.06 3.92
CA GLN A 957 -23.20 -4.19 3.68
C GLN A 957 -23.85 -5.50 4.15
N PRO A 958 -24.50 -6.27 3.26
CA PRO A 958 -25.19 -7.48 3.67
C PRO A 958 -24.19 -8.58 4.04
N VAL A 959 -24.58 -9.43 5.00
CA VAL A 959 -23.91 -10.71 5.28
C VAL A 959 -24.47 -11.84 4.41
N TRP A 960 -25.69 -11.65 3.88
CA TRP A 960 -26.35 -12.59 3.00
C TRP A 960 -27.39 -11.90 2.10
N GLU A 961 -27.48 -12.36 0.86
CA GLU A 961 -28.55 -11.97 -0.07
C GLU A 961 -28.97 -13.15 -0.93
N MET A 962 -30.23 -13.14 -1.36
CA MET A 962 -30.77 -14.06 -2.36
C MET A 962 -31.60 -13.26 -3.36
N GLN A 963 -31.43 -13.55 -4.64
CA GLN A 963 -32.29 -13.03 -5.71
C GLN A 963 -32.88 -14.21 -6.48
N SER A 964 -34.17 -14.13 -6.80
CA SER A 964 -34.85 -15.11 -7.67
C SER A 964 -35.71 -14.37 -8.69
N ASP A 965 -35.81 -14.92 -9.90
CA ASP A 965 -36.78 -14.47 -10.91
C ASP A 965 -38.16 -15.14 -10.71
N GLU A 966 -38.24 -16.15 -9.83
CA GLU A 966 -39.48 -16.77 -9.35
C GLU A 966 -39.93 -16.16 -8.01
N PHE A 967 -41.24 -16.19 -7.76
CA PHE A 967 -41.78 -15.67 -6.50
C PHE A 967 -41.46 -16.62 -5.36
N VAL A 968 -40.72 -16.12 -4.37
CA VAL A 968 -40.33 -16.87 -3.18
C VAL A 968 -41.02 -16.23 -1.98
N GLU A 969 -42.17 -16.77 -1.59
CA GLU A 969 -42.99 -16.22 -0.48
C GLU A 969 -42.23 -16.25 0.85
N GLN A 970 -41.49 -17.33 1.10
CA GLN A 970 -40.77 -17.58 2.34
C GLN A 970 -39.31 -17.98 2.05
N VAL A 971 -38.39 -17.47 2.88
CA VAL A 971 -36.97 -17.77 2.78
C VAL A 971 -36.39 -18.21 4.12
N VAL A 972 -35.45 -19.15 4.07
CA VAL A 972 -34.64 -19.58 5.21
C VAL A 972 -33.24 -18.97 5.07
N ILE A 973 -32.75 -18.35 6.14
CA ILE A 973 -31.42 -17.75 6.15
C ILE A 973 -30.38 -18.83 6.47
N PRO A 974 -29.28 -18.94 5.70
CA PRO A 974 -28.21 -19.87 6.02
C PRO A 974 -27.52 -19.52 7.35
N GLN A 975 -27.47 -20.46 8.29
CA GLN A 975 -26.89 -20.22 9.63
C GLN A 975 -25.39 -19.85 9.64
N HIS A 976 -24.64 -20.19 8.57
CA HIS A 976 -23.20 -19.89 8.46
C HIS A 976 -22.85 -18.42 8.23
N VAL A 977 -23.84 -17.55 8.01
CA VAL A 977 -23.63 -16.10 7.85
C VAL A 977 -23.93 -15.31 9.12
N MET A 978 -24.32 -15.99 10.20
CA MET A 978 -24.83 -15.37 11.43
C MET A 978 -24.05 -15.79 12.67
N ARG A 979 -24.07 -14.93 13.68
CA ARG A 979 -23.45 -15.15 14.99
C ARG A 979 -24.48 -15.06 16.12
N LYS A 980 -24.31 -15.90 17.15
CA LYS A 980 -25.11 -15.89 18.37
C LYS A 980 -25.06 -14.50 18.99
N GLY A 981 -26.24 -13.94 19.24
CA GLY A 981 -26.50 -12.63 19.79
C GLY A 981 -26.09 -11.42 18.92
N GLY A 982 -25.64 -11.64 17.69
CA GLY A 982 -25.49 -10.54 16.73
C GLY A 982 -26.84 -9.87 16.46
N THR A 983 -26.82 -8.55 16.23
CA THR A 983 -28.02 -7.79 15.83
C THR A 983 -28.11 -7.73 14.31
N TYR A 984 -29.26 -8.07 13.75
CA TYR A 984 -29.46 -8.17 12.31
C TYR A 984 -30.69 -7.41 11.84
N ARG A 985 -30.68 -7.03 10.56
CA ARG A 985 -31.84 -6.50 9.82
C ARG A 985 -32.11 -7.32 8.57
N ALA A 986 -33.33 -7.86 8.48
CA ALA A 986 -33.81 -8.56 7.30
C ALA A 986 -34.74 -7.66 6.47
N ARG A 987 -34.62 -7.71 5.13
CA ARG A 987 -35.53 -7.01 4.21
C ARG A 987 -35.80 -7.79 2.93
N VAL A 988 -36.88 -7.40 2.25
CA VAL A 988 -37.28 -7.91 0.94
C VAL A 988 -37.66 -6.76 0.01
N ARG A 989 -37.44 -6.94 -1.30
CA ARG A 989 -37.93 -6.07 -2.38
C ARG A 989 -38.31 -6.89 -3.61
N MET A 990 -39.14 -6.33 -4.49
CA MET A 990 -39.61 -7.02 -5.70
C MET A 990 -39.42 -6.16 -6.95
N ARG A 991 -39.39 -6.81 -8.11
CA ARG A 991 -39.11 -6.21 -9.43
C ARG A 991 -40.28 -6.44 -10.37
N ASN A 992 -40.73 -5.37 -11.03
CA ASN A 992 -41.73 -5.49 -12.10
C ASN A 992 -41.07 -5.80 -13.46
N GLY A 993 -41.86 -6.05 -14.50
CA GLY A 993 -41.33 -6.32 -15.84
C GLY A 993 -40.71 -5.15 -16.61
N THR A 994 -40.58 -3.96 -15.99
CA THR A 994 -39.65 -2.92 -16.49
C THR A 994 -38.25 -3.04 -15.90
N HIS A 995 -38.00 -4.06 -15.07
CA HIS A 995 -36.83 -4.20 -14.21
C HIS A 995 -36.69 -3.10 -13.14
N SER A 996 -37.79 -2.43 -12.78
CA SER A 996 -37.81 -1.45 -11.70
C SER A 996 -38.04 -2.17 -10.37
N TRP A 997 -37.12 -2.01 -9.43
CA TRP A 997 -37.25 -2.51 -8.07
C TRP A 997 -38.14 -1.58 -7.23
N SER A 998 -38.98 -2.19 -6.39
CA SER A 998 -39.70 -1.51 -5.31
C SER A 998 -38.72 -0.88 -4.32
N ARG A 999 -39.24 -0.09 -3.38
CA ARG A 999 -38.52 0.19 -2.13
C ARG A 999 -38.20 -1.13 -1.42
N TRP A 1000 -37.11 -1.17 -0.66
CA TRP A 1000 -36.91 -2.22 0.34
C TRP A 1000 -38.00 -2.12 1.41
N SER A 1001 -38.48 -3.25 1.90
CA SER A 1001 -39.42 -3.34 3.03
C SER A 1001 -38.93 -2.55 4.26
N ALA A 1002 -39.80 -2.31 5.24
CA ALA A 1002 -39.30 -1.95 6.56
C ALA A 1002 -38.40 -3.10 7.09
N PRO A 1003 -37.35 -2.81 7.87
CA PRO A 1003 -36.51 -3.87 8.42
C PRO A 1003 -37.26 -4.64 9.51
N VAL A 1004 -37.08 -5.96 9.52
CA VAL A 1004 -37.25 -6.73 10.75
C VAL A 1004 -35.89 -6.76 11.43
N GLU A 1005 -35.77 -6.02 12.54
CA GLU A 1005 -34.57 -5.99 13.37
C GLU A 1005 -34.71 -7.00 14.51
N PHE A 1006 -33.67 -7.80 14.75
CA PHE A 1006 -33.68 -8.84 15.77
C PHE A 1006 -32.26 -9.14 16.28
N VAL A 1007 -32.19 -9.81 17.44
CA VAL A 1007 -30.96 -10.39 17.99
C VAL A 1007 -31.02 -11.89 17.75
N ALA A 1008 -30.01 -12.45 17.08
CA ALA A 1008 -29.99 -13.88 16.79
C ALA A 1008 -29.81 -14.71 18.06
N GLY A 1009 -30.72 -15.66 18.31
CA GLY A 1009 -30.72 -16.49 19.51
C GLY A 1009 -29.86 -17.74 19.40
N GLU A 1010 -29.73 -18.43 20.53
CA GLU A 1010 -29.07 -19.74 20.58
C GLU A 1010 -30.00 -20.83 20.02
N PRO A 1011 -29.53 -21.65 19.07
CA PRO A 1011 -30.25 -22.83 18.62
C PRO A 1011 -30.28 -23.93 19.71
N ASP A 1012 -31.29 -24.80 19.70
CA ASP A 1012 -31.26 -26.01 20.53
C ASP A 1012 -30.27 -27.03 19.96
N LEU A 1013 -29.11 -27.13 20.64
CA LEU A 1013 -28.01 -27.98 20.21
C LEU A 1013 -27.79 -29.21 21.09
N ALA A 1014 -28.62 -29.42 22.13
CA ALA A 1014 -28.40 -30.49 23.10
C ALA A 1014 -28.26 -31.86 22.41
N ARG A 1015 -29.18 -32.14 21.48
CA ARG A 1015 -29.20 -33.38 20.72
C ARG A 1015 -27.93 -33.61 19.89
N TYR A 1016 -27.37 -32.57 19.29
CA TYR A 1016 -26.13 -32.73 18.51
C TYR A 1016 -24.94 -32.93 19.42
N ARG A 1017 -24.85 -32.18 20.52
CA ARG A 1017 -23.76 -32.25 21.49
C ARG A 1017 -23.69 -33.62 22.17
N ASP A 1018 -24.84 -34.26 22.38
CA ASP A 1018 -24.91 -35.59 23.01
C ASP A 1018 -24.64 -36.74 22.03
N SER A 1019 -24.73 -36.51 20.71
CA SER A 1019 -24.79 -37.58 19.71
C SER A 1019 -23.82 -37.45 18.54
N LEU A 1020 -23.03 -36.37 18.42
CA LEU A 1020 -21.99 -36.24 17.40
C LEU A 1020 -20.59 -36.34 18.02
N ALA A 1021 -19.69 -37.03 17.33
CA ALA A 1021 -18.28 -37.09 17.68
C ALA A 1021 -17.41 -37.03 16.42
N PHE A 1022 -16.20 -36.46 16.54
CA PHE A 1022 -15.15 -36.65 15.54
C PHE A 1022 -14.56 -38.03 15.80
N SER A 1023 -14.86 -39.01 14.94
CA SER A 1023 -14.43 -40.39 15.15
C SER A 1023 -12.99 -40.62 14.71
N GLU A 1024 -12.55 -39.95 13.64
CA GLU A 1024 -11.22 -40.13 13.09
C GLU A 1024 -10.71 -38.85 12.39
N ILE A 1025 -9.43 -38.52 12.60
CA ILE A 1025 -8.77 -37.32 12.06
C ILE A 1025 -7.39 -37.68 11.52
N MET A 1026 -7.20 -37.55 10.20
CA MET A 1026 -5.90 -37.72 9.56
C MET A 1026 -5.34 -36.34 9.20
N TYR A 1027 -4.61 -35.72 10.14
CA TYR A 1027 -4.11 -34.36 9.97
C TYR A 1027 -2.71 -34.27 9.36
N HIS A 1028 -1.89 -35.33 9.47
CA HIS A 1028 -0.56 -35.39 8.88
C HIS A 1028 -0.30 -36.77 8.28
N PRO A 1029 -0.83 -37.05 7.08
CA PRO A 1029 -0.60 -38.32 6.38
C PRO A 1029 0.88 -38.57 6.10
N GLN A 1030 1.25 -39.84 5.93
CA GLN A 1030 2.61 -40.20 5.54
C GLN A 1030 2.93 -39.66 4.14
N SER A 1031 4.10 -39.02 4.00
CA SER A 1031 4.59 -38.53 2.71
C SER A 1031 4.77 -39.66 1.70
N ARG A 1032 4.37 -39.42 0.44
CA ARG A 1032 4.50 -40.38 -0.67
C ARG A 1032 5.11 -39.69 -1.90
N PRO A 1033 5.93 -40.39 -2.70
CA PRO A 1033 6.48 -39.82 -3.93
C PRO A 1033 5.36 -39.39 -4.90
N LYS A 1034 5.45 -38.18 -5.45
CA LYS A 1034 4.60 -37.63 -6.53
C LYS A 1034 3.13 -37.33 -6.17
N VAL A 1035 2.76 -37.34 -4.89
CA VAL A 1035 1.43 -36.90 -4.41
C VAL A 1035 1.63 -36.01 -3.18
N SER A 1036 0.83 -34.95 -3.00
CA SER A 1036 0.90 -34.20 -1.75
C SER A 1036 0.39 -35.09 -0.64
N ASP A 1037 1.16 -35.23 0.44
CA ASP A 1037 0.70 -35.83 1.71
C ASP A 1037 -0.71 -35.38 2.07
N SER A 1038 -0.96 -34.08 1.96
CA SER A 1038 -2.24 -33.46 2.31
C SER A 1038 -3.42 -33.87 1.42
N ASP A 1039 -3.21 -34.48 0.25
CA ASP A 1039 -4.29 -35.07 -0.54
C ASP A 1039 -4.99 -36.23 0.21
N TYR A 1040 -4.32 -36.84 1.19
CA TYR A 1040 -4.85 -37.94 1.99
C TYR A 1040 -5.44 -37.51 3.34
N GLU A 1041 -5.49 -36.21 3.62
CA GLU A 1041 -6.16 -35.72 4.84
C GLU A 1041 -7.66 -35.96 4.81
N PHE A 1042 -8.21 -36.36 5.94
CA PHE A 1042 -9.65 -36.54 6.13
C PHE A 1042 -10.08 -36.30 7.57
N LEU A 1043 -11.36 -35.98 7.71
CA LEU A 1043 -12.07 -35.83 8.97
C LEU A 1043 -13.35 -36.66 8.92
N GLU A 1044 -13.57 -37.47 9.95
CA GLU A 1044 -14.75 -38.32 10.07
C GLU A 1044 -15.64 -37.90 11.25
N ILE A 1045 -16.95 -37.84 10.99
CA ILE A 1045 -17.96 -37.51 11.99
C ILE A 1045 -18.89 -38.70 12.17
N LYS A 1046 -19.13 -39.10 13.42
CA LYS A 1046 -20.03 -40.21 13.78
C LYS A 1046 -21.26 -39.70 14.50
N ASN A 1047 -22.42 -40.29 14.17
CA ASN A 1047 -23.59 -40.22 15.02
C ASN A 1047 -23.55 -41.37 16.04
N THR A 1048 -23.23 -41.04 17.29
CA THR A 1048 -23.17 -41.97 18.42
C THR A 1048 -24.52 -42.17 19.11
N GLY A 1049 -25.53 -41.36 18.75
CA GLY A 1049 -26.87 -41.44 19.32
C GLY A 1049 -27.78 -42.47 18.65
N GLU A 1050 -29.00 -42.58 19.18
CA GLU A 1050 -29.99 -43.59 18.76
C GLU A 1050 -30.93 -43.13 17.63
N ARG A 1051 -30.84 -41.85 17.20
CA ARG A 1051 -31.74 -41.28 16.19
C ARG A 1051 -30.98 -40.57 15.07
N ALA A 1052 -31.55 -40.58 13.86
CA ALA A 1052 -30.96 -39.88 12.71
C ALA A 1052 -30.90 -38.36 12.95
N LEU A 1053 -29.73 -37.77 12.73
CA LEU A 1053 -29.49 -36.33 12.89
C LEU A 1053 -29.58 -35.62 11.55
N ASP A 1054 -30.14 -34.41 11.54
CA ASP A 1054 -30.12 -33.51 10.39
C ASP A 1054 -28.91 -32.60 10.48
N LEU A 1055 -27.96 -32.73 9.57
CA LEU A 1055 -26.75 -31.93 9.54
C LEU A 1055 -26.92 -30.67 8.66
N SER A 1056 -28.09 -30.46 8.06
CA SER A 1056 -28.34 -29.40 7.09
C SER A 1056 -27.87 -28.03 7.57
N GLY A 1057 -27.03 -27.39 6.77
CA GLY A 1057 -26.50 -26.06 7.03
C GLY A 1057 -25.46 -25.98 8.13
N LEU A 1058 -25.16 -27.06 8.88
CA LEU A 1058 -24.02 -27.05 9.82
C LEU A 1058 -22.74 -26.74 9.03
N PHE A 1059 -21.78 -26.10 9.69
CA PHE A 1059 -20.54 -25.72 9.03
C PHE A 1059 -19.38 -25.68 10.00
N PHE A 1060 -18.16 -25.77 9.46
CA PHE A 1060 -16.95 -25.58 10.26
C PHE A 1060 -16.66 -24.08 10.41
N SER A 1061 -16.71 -23.58 11.64
CA SER A 1061 -16.36 -22.21 11.99
C SER A 1061 -14.87 -22.03 12.33
N SER A 1062 -14.15 -23.13 12.51
CA SER A 1062 -12.70 -23.18 12.71
C SER A 1062 -12.12 -24.50 12.17
N GLY A 1063 -10.86 -24.46 11.74
CA GLY A 1063 -10.14 -25.58 11.11
C GLY A 1063 -10.29 -25.61 9.60
N ILE A 1064 -11.16 -26.50 9.11
CA ILE A 1064 -11.47 -26.66 7.69
C ILE A 1064 -12.66 -25.79 7.25
N ARG A 1065 -12.91 -25.68 5.95
CA ARG A 1065 -14.13 -25.04 5.40
C ARG A 1065 -15.02 -26.07 4.73
N PHE A 1066 -16.17 -26.34 5.33
CA PHE A 1066 -17.21 -27.20 4.76
C PHE A 1066 -18.58 -26.79 5.30
N ILE A 1067 -19.60 -26.81 4.44
CA ILE A 1067 -21.00 -26.55 4.78
C ILE A 1067 -21.82 -27.76 4.34
N PHE A 1068 -22.59 -28.33 5.26
CA PHE A 1068 -23.49 -29.44 4.97
C PHE A 1068 -24.67 -28.96 4.13
N SER A 1069 -24.90 -29.60 2.97
CA SER A 1069 -26.02 -29.26 2.09
C SER A 1069 -27.38 -29.54 2.75
N GLN A 1070 -28.42 -28.84 2.31
CA GLN A 1070 -29.79 -29.12 2.74
C GLN A 1070 -30.18 -30.59 2.48
N GLY A 1071 -30.84 -31.21 3.45
CA GLY A 1071 -31.22 -32.63 3.43
C GLY A 1071 -30.10 -33.60 3.87
N SER A 1072 -28.94 -33.10 4.31
CA SER A 1072 -27.86 -33.96 4.82
C SER A 1072 -28.30 -34.62 6.13
N THR A 1073 -28.48 -35.93 6.14
CA THR A 1073 -28.86 -36.67 7.34
C THR A 1073 -27.80 -37.72 7.70
N LEU A 1074 -27.61 -37.96 8.99
CA LEU A 1074 -26.70 -38.98 9.52
C LEU A 1074 -27.46 -39.93 10.43
N ALA A 1075 -27.72 -41.14 9.94
CA ALA A 1075 -28.43 -42.18 10.68
C ALA A 1075 -27.63 -42.67 11.92
N PRO A 1076 -28.29 -43.29 12.91
CA PRO A 1076 -27.63 -43.84 14.11
C PRO A 1076 -26.46 -44.77 13.75
N GLY A 1077 -25.31 -44.58 14.41
CA GLY A 1077 -24.11 -45.38 14.22
C GLY A 1077 -23.41 -45.19 12.86
N LYS A 1078 -23.89 -44.29 11.99
CA LYS A 1078 -23.27 -44.03 10.69
C LYS A 1078 -22.20 -42.93 10.76
N LEU A 1079 -21.32 -42.96 9.76
CA LEU A 1079 -20.16 -42.10 9.59
C LEU A 1079 -20.36 -41.15 8.41
N PHE A 1080 -19.80 -39.95 8.53
CA PHE A 1080 -19.72 -38.95 7.48
C PHE A 1080 -18.25 -38.58 7.27
N VAL A 1081 -17.69 -38.99 6.12
CA VAL A 1081 -16.27 -38.80 5.79
C VAL A 1081 -16.11 -37.57 4.91
N LEU A 1082 -15.32 -36.61 5.41
CA LEU A 1082 -14.88 -35.43 4.69
C LEU A 1082 -13.41 -35.60 4.30
N ALA A 1083 -13.07 -35.37 3.04
CA ALA A 1083 -11.69 -35.49 2.55
C ALA A 1083 -11.21 -34.20 1.89
N ARG A 1084 -9.90 -33.93 1.93
CA ARG A 1084 -9.32 -32.84 1.12
C ARG A 1084 -9.33 -33.19 -0.37
N ASN A 1085 -9.00 -34.44 -0.70
CA ASN A 1085 -9.03 -34.94 -2.08
C ASN A 1085 -9.78 -36.28 -2.12
N LYS A 1086 -11.04 -36.22 -2.55
CA LYS A 1086 -11.92 -37.39 -2.66
C LYS A 1086 -11.32 -38.50 -3.51
N ALA A 1087 -10.78 -38.18 -4.69
CA ALA A 1087 -10.28 -39.17 -5.61
C ALA A 1087 -9.03 -39.88 -5.06
N ALA A 1088 -8.13 -39.15 -4.40
CA ALA A 1088 -6.95 -39.72 -3.77
C ALA A 1088 -7.31 -40.67 -2.62
N LEU A 1089 -8.23 -40.26 -1.75
CA LEU A 1089 -8.62 -41.06 -0.59
C LEU A 1089 -9.39 -42.32 -0.99
N GLU A 1090 -10.35 -42.25 -1.92
CA GLU A 1090 -11.10 -43.42 -2.41
C GLU A 1090 -10.19 -44.41 -3.17
N ALA A 1091 -9.15 -43.92 -3.86
CA ALA A 1091 -8.15 -44.78 -4.48
C ALA A 1091 -7.27 -45.51 -3.45
N ASN A 1092 -6.98 -44.87 -2.30
CA ASN A 1092 -6.17 -45.47 -1.23
C ASN A 1092 -6.98 -46.42 -0.32
N HIS A 1093 -8.30 -46.25 -0.26
CA HIS A 1093 -9.21 -47.08 0.55
C HIS A 1093 -10.33 -47.66 -0.33
N PRO A 1094 -10.10 -48.79 -1.01
CA PRO A 1094 -11.09 -49.40 -1.89
C PRO A 1094 -12.41 -49.69 -1.16
N GLY A 1095 -13.52 -49.17 -1.69
CA GLY A 1095 -14.86 -49.33 -1.12
C GLY A 1095 -15.29 -48.23 -0.15
N LEU A 1096 -14.39 -47.29 0.20
CA LEU A 1096 -14.74 -46.08 0.92
C LEU A 1096 -15.68 -45.19 0.08
N LYS A 1097 -16.68 -44.60 0.72
CA LYS A 1097 -17.50 -43.53 0.14
C LYS A 1097 -17.19 -42.23 0.86
N VAL A 1098 -16.54 -41.28 0.17
CA VAL A 1098 -16.35 -39.93 0.69
C VAL A 1098 -17.64 -39.14 0.51
N ASN A 1099 -18.15 -38.58 1.62
CA ASN A 1099 -19.42 -37.87 1.67
C ASN A 1099 -19.29 -36.40 1.25
N GLY A 1100 -18.14 -35.76 1.51
CA GLY A 1100 -17.90 -34.36 1.18
C GLY A 1100 -16.42 -34.03 0.97
N VAL A 1101 -16.16 -32.95 0.24
CA VAL A 1101 -14.81 -32.40 0.05
C VAL A 1101 -14.74 -31.05 0.74
N TYR A 1102 -13.79 -30.88 1.66
CA TYR A 1102 -13.57 -29.61 2.36
C TYR A 1102 -12.47 -28.78 1.70
N GLU A 1103 -12.52 -27.46 1.90
CA GLU A 1103 -11.42 -26.55 1.53
C GLU A 1103 -10.50 -26.27 2.72
N GLY A 1104 -9.25 -25.92 2.42
CA GLY A 1104 -8.20 -25.75 3.42
C GLY A 1104 -7.42 -27.04 3.66
N ARG A 1105 -6.76 -27.12 4.82
CA ARG A 1105 -6.02 -28.31 5.27
C ARG A 1105 -6.13 -28.42 6.77
N LEU A 1106 -5.96 -29.63 7.29
CA LEU A 1106 -5.77 -29.84 8.72
C LEU A 1106 -4.37 -29.38 9.13
N ALA A 1107 -4.22 -28.77 10.30
CA ALA A 1107 -2.93 -28.26 10.75
C ALA A 1107 -2.04 -29.37 11.33
N ASN A 1108 -0.82 -29.52 10.80
CA ASN A 1108 0.12 -30.55 11.25
C ASN A 1108 0.57 -30.39 12.70
N GLN A 1109 0.59 -29.17 13.24
CA GLN A 1109 1.02 -28.86 14.62
C GLN A 1109 -0.14 -28.82 15.63
N GLY A 1110 -1.33 -29.26 15.22
CA GLY A 1110 -2.55 -29.09 16.00
C GLY A 1110 -3.33 -27.83 15.66
N GLU A 1111 -4.65 -27.91 15.88
CA GLU A 1111 -5.59 -26.80 15.75
C GLU A 1111 -6.90 -27.10 16.49
N THR A 1112 -7.84 -26.15 16.45
CA THR A 1112 -9.21 -26.34 16.91
C THR A 1112 -10.13 -26.56 15.71
N LEU A 1113 -10.78 -27.73 15.66
CA LEU A 1113 -11.88 -28.01 14.75
C LEU A 1113 -13.19 -27.65 15.46
N THR A 1114 -14.05 -26.83 14.83
CA THR A 1114 -15.36 -26.49 15.41
C THR A 1114 -16.46 -26.61 14.37
N LEU A 1115 -17.32 -27.62 14.51
CA LEU A 1115 -18.60 -27.71 13.82
C LEU A 1115 -19.64 -26.86 14.57
N ALA A 1116 -20.38 -26.03 13.85
CA ALA A 1116 -21.27 -25.04 14.43
C ALA A 1116 -22.60 -24.90 13.69
N ALA A 1117 -23.61 -24.43 14.43
CA ALA A 1117 -24.94 -24.02 13.92
C ALA A 1117 -25.07 -22.48 13.89
N GLY A 1118 -23.95 -21.81 13.63
CA GLY A 1118 -23.76 -20.36 13.65
C GLY A 1118 -22.52 -19.97 14.46
N TYR A 1119 -21.92 -18.82 14.17
CA TYR A 1119 -20.73 -18.37 14.92
C TYR A 1119 -21.08 -18.16 16.39
N GLY A 1120 -20.27 -18.71 17.31
CA GLY A 1120 -20.57 -18.68 18.75
C GLY A 1120 -21.64 -19.70 19.21
N ALA A 1121 -22.10 -20.59 18.33
CA ALA A 1121 -23.00 -21.71 18.65
C ALA A 1121 -22.34 -23.06 18.28
N PRO A 1122 -21.28 -23.49 19.00
CA PRO A 1122 -20.59 -24.73 18.70
C PRO A 1122 -21.49 -25.94 18.98
N VAL A 1123 -21.48 -26.87 18.01
CA VAL A 1123 -22.09 -28.18 18.07
C VAL A 1123 -21.08 -29.20 18.56
N LEU A 1124 -19.91 -29.22 17.95
CA LEU A 1124 -18.81 -30.12 18.28
C LEU A 1124 -17.51 -29.34 18.13
N SER A 1125 -16.63 -29.44 19.13
CA SER A 1125 -15.33 -28.76 19.11
C SER A 1125 -14.25 -29.68 19.66
N LEU A 1126 -13.10 -29.71 19.01
CA LEU A 1126 -11.93 -30.45 19.43
C LEU A 1126 -10.67 -29.64 19.15
N THR A 1127 -9.83 -29.44 20.16
CA THR A 1127 -8.46 -28.94 19.98
C THR A 1127 -7.51 -30.12 20.05
N TYR A 1128 -6.85 -30.47 18.95
CA TYR A 1128 -5.85 -31.53 18.91
C TYR A 1128 -4.43 -30.97 18.81
N SER A 1129 -3.43 -31.79 19.15
CA SER A 1129 -2.00 -31.44 19.06
C SER A 1129 -1.20 -32.63 18.52
N ASP A 1130 -0.01 -32.34 18.01
CA ASP A 1130 1.04 -33.28 17.63
C ASP A 1130 1.96 -33.70 18.81
N GLN A 1131 1.82 -33.04 19.97
CA GLN A 1131 2.63 -33.30 21.16
C GLN A 1131 1.90 -34.18 22.19
N ALA A 1132 2.68 -34.94 22.96
CA ALA A 1132 2.17 -35.69 24.11
C ALA A 1132 1.34 -34.78 25.05
N PRO A 1133 0.20 -35.24 25.59
CA PRO A 1133 -0.30 -36.62 25.61
C PRO A 1133 -1.04 -37.10 24.35
N TRP A 1134 -1.08 -36.31 23.27
CA TRP A 1134 -1.65 -36.78 22.00
C TRP A 1134 -0.80 -37.87 21.34
N PRO A 1135 -1.42 -38.79 20.57
CA PRO A 1135 -0.69 -39.83 19.83
C PRO A 1135 0.29 -39.24 18.80
N THR A 1136 1.58 -39.21 19.12
CA THR A 1136 2.63 -38.67 18.22
C THR A 1136 2.77 -39.45 16.91
N LYS A 1137 2.36 -40.72 16.88
CA LYS A 1137 2.32 -41.52 15.64
C LYS A 1137 1.35 -40.98 14.60
N ALA A 1138 0.39 -40.14 14.99
CA ALA A 1138 -0.50 -39.48 14.05
C ALA A 1138 0.15 -38.29 13.33
N ASP A 1139 1.37 -37.92 13.72
CA ASP A 1139 2.16 -36.84 13.14
C ASP A 1139 3.11 -37.39 12.06
N GLY A 1140 2.64 -37.58 10.84
CA GLY A 1140 3.48 -37.88 9.67
C GLY A 1140 3.94 -39.34 9.54
N GLU A 1141 3.77 -40.18 10.57
CA GLU A 1141 4.03 -41.63 10.48
C GLU A 1141 2.89 -42.41 9.79
N GLY A 1142 1.82 -41.70 9.40
CA GLY A 1142 0.71 -42.23 8.60
C GLY A 1142 -0.45 -42.82 9.40
N TYR A 1143 -0.44 -42.72 10.73
CA TYR A 1143 -1.61 -43.05 11.54
C TYR A 1143 -2.54 -41.83 11.64
N SER A 1144 -3.83 -42.07 11.90
CA SER A 1144 -4.79 -41.02 12.24
C SER A 1144 -5.05 -40.99 13.75
N LEU A 1145 -5.62 -39.89 14.24
CA LEU A 1145 -6.23 -39.83 15.55
C LEU A 1145 -7.61 -40.50 15.49
N VAL A 1146 -7.83 -41.50 16.34
CA VAL A 1146 -9.09 -42.26 16.42
C VAL A 1146 -9.68 -42.11 17.81
N ALA A 1147 -10.94 -41.68 17.89
CA ALA A 1147 -11.64 -41.56 19.16
C ALA A 1147 -11.75 -42.92 19.88
N ASP A 1148 -11.43 -42.93 21.17
CA ASP A 1148 -11.55 -44.12 22.03
C ASP A 1148 -12.33 -43.87 23.32
N GLY A 1149 -12.46 -42.61 23.74
CA GLY A 1149 -13.15 -42.22 24.97
C GLY A 1149 -12.52 -42.74 26.26
N VAL A 1150 -11.33 -43.35 26.20
CA VAL A 1150 -10.66 -43.99 27.35
C VAL A 1150 -9.24 -43.47 27.58
N SER A 1151 -8.56 -43.00 26.54
CA SER A 1151 -7.23 -42.39 26.64
C SER A 1151 -7.31 -41.00 27.30
N GLU A 1152 -6.18 -40.48 27.78
CA GLU A 1152 -6.11 -39.16 28.45
C GLU A 1152 -6.69 -38.03 27.59
N THR A 1153 -6.44 -38.06 26.29
CA THR A 1153 -6.98 -37.12 25.30
C THR A 1153 -8.34 -37.54 24.74
N GLY A 1154 -8.79 -38.77 25.02
CA GLY A 1154 -9.92 -39.43 24.37
C GLY A 1154 -9.62 -39.95 22.96
N TYR A 1155 -8.37 -39.87 22.49
CA TYR A 1155 -7.92 -40.33 21.17
C TYR A 1155 -6.67 -41.21 21.27
N ARG A 1156 -6.59 -42.20 20.38
CA ARG A 1156 -5.42 -43.06 20.15
C ARG A 1156 -4.97 -43.00 18.70
N ALA A 1157 -3.79 -43.53 18.38
CA ALA A 1157 -3.40 -43.74 16.99
C ALA A 1157 -4.25 -44.87 16.36
N SER A 1158 -4.55 -44.77 15.07
CA SER A 1158 -5.25 -45.82 14.32
C SER A 1158 -4.54 -47.18 14.36
N ALA A 1159 -5.27 -48.25 14.08
CA ALA A 1159 -4.70 -49.59 14.00
C ALA A 1159 -3.86 -49.83 12.72
N ALA A 1160 -4.03 -48.98 11.70
CA ALA A 1160 -3.38 -49.11 10.40
C ALA A 1160 -2.87 -47.76 9.87
N ILE A 1161 -1.78 -47.83 9.11
CA ILE A 1161 -1.26 -46.72 8.30
C ILE A 1161 -2.31 -46.36 7.23
N GLY A 1162 -2.54 -45.07 7.03
CA GLY A 1162 -3.63 -44.53 6.21
C GLY A 1162 -4.95 -44.35 6.98
N GLY A 1163 -5.01 -44.78 8.25
CA GLY A 1163 -6.24 -44.73 9.03
C GLY A 1163 -7.25 -45.80 8.62
N THR A 1164 -8.44 -45.72 9.20
CA THR A 1164 -9.58 -46.62 8.99
C THR A 1164 -10.84 -45.89 8.53
N PRO A 1165 -10.76 -44.94 7.57
CA PRO A 1165 -11.91 -44.14 7.17
C PRO A 1165 -13.09 -45.01 6.71
N GLY A 1166 -14.29 -44.63 7.12
CA GLY A 1166 -15.55 -45.30 6.79
C GLY A 1166 -15.81 -46.60 7.58
N SER A 1167 -14.95 -46.97 8.52
CA SER A 1167 -15.07 -48.16 9.36
C SER A 1167 -15.16 -47.79 10.84
N ASP A 1168 -16.00 -48.48 11.61
CA ASP A 1168 -16.11 -48.20 13.04
C ASP A 1168 -14.82 -48.64 13.76
N PRO A 1169 -14.15 -47.76 14.52
CA PRO A 1169 -12.89 -48.09 15.21
C PRO A 1169 -13.02 -49.08 16.38
N ALA A 1170 -14.17 -49.75 16.53
CA ALA A 1170 -14.44 -50.73 17.59
C ALA A 1170 -13.67 -52.06 17.37
N GLY A 1171 -12.35 -52.01 17.51
CA GLY A 1171 -11.56 -53.16 17.95
C GLY A 1171 -11.39 -53.10 19.46
N GLU A 1172 -11.80 -54.14 20.18
CA GLU A 1172 -11.59 -54.28 21.63
C GLU A 1172 -10.14 -53.97 22.00
N VAL A 1173 -9.94 -53.07 22.96
CA VAL A 1173 -8.64 -52.92 23.63
C VAL A 1173 -8.46 -54.15 24.51
N PRO A 1174 -7.39 -54.96 24.37
CA PRO A 1174 -7.05 -55.92 25.41
C PRO A 1174 -6.69 -55.10 26.65
N ALA A 1175 -7.55 -55.11 27.66
CA ALA A 1175 -7.21 -54.52 28.95
C ALA A 1175 -6.04 -55.29 29.53
N ILE A 1176 -4.89 -54.64 29.75
CA ILE A 1176 -3.79 -55.25 30.49
C ILE A 1176 -4.28 -55.50 31.91
N LYS A 1177 -4.36 -56.77 32.31
CA LYS A 1177 -4.86 -57.14 33.63
C LYS A 1177 -3.70 -57.07 34.62
N LEU A 1178 -3.59 -55.96 35.34
CA LEU A 1178 -2.61 -55.81 36.41
C LEU A 1178 -3.05 -56.62 37.63
N THR A 1179 -2.36 -57.71 37.92
CA THR A 1179 -2.56 -58.45 39.18
C THR A 1179 -1.46 -58.08 40.16
N ILE A 1180 -1.86 -57.63 41.35
CA ILE A 1180 -0.96 -57.22 42.42
C ILE A 1180 -1.00 -58.28 43.52
N ASP A 1181 0.00 -59.14 43.56
CA ASP A 1181 0.14 -60.14 44.61
C ASP A 1181 1.10 -59.66 45.70
N ARG A 1182 0.59 -59.54 46.93
CA ARG A 1182 1.42 -59.22 48.09
C ARG A 1182 2.17 -60.48 48.52
N LEU A 1183 3.50 -60.48 48.39
CA LEU A 1183 4.35 -61.55 48.89
C LEU A 1183 4.79 -61.22 50.32
N SER A 1184 5.11 -62.24 51.12
CA SER A 1184 5.46 -62.06 52.54
C SER A 1184 6.57 -61.00 52.74
N GLY A 1185 6.31 -60.02 53.61
CA GLY A 1185 7.16 -58.84 53.82
C GLY A 1185 6.71 -57.62 53.00
N ASP A 1186 7.61 -56.66 52.78
CA ASP A 1186 7.35 -55.41 52.03
C ASP A 1186 7.53 -55.57 50.51
N ARG A 1187 7.31 -56.77 49.96
CA ARG A 1187 7.51 -57.05 48.53
C ARG A 1187 6.19 -57.36 47.85
N VAL A 1188 6.01 -56.81 46.65
CA VAL A 1188 4.82 -57.00 45.82
C VAL A 1188 5.26 -57.51 44.46
N ARG A 1189 4.53 -58.48 43.91
CA ARG A 1189 4.70 -58.92 42.52
C ARG A 1189 3.60 -58.27 41.68
N LEU A 1190 4.03 -57.61 40.61
CA LEU A 1190 3.16 -57.09 39.56
C LEU A 1190 3.24 -58.05 38.38
N THR A 1191 2.09 -58.61 37.99
CA THR A 1191 1.97 -59.44 36.79
C THR A 1191 1.13 -58.67 35.77
N PHE A 1192 1.63 -58.60 34.54
CA PHE A 1192 0.95 -57.98 33.40
C PHE A 1192 0.55 -59.09 32.44
N GLU A 1193 -0.76 -59.23 32.17
CA GLU A 1193 -1.31 -60.11 31.12
C GLU A 1193 -2.06 -59.28 30.08
#